data_AF-B8IWF7-F1
#
_entry.id   AF-B8IWF7-F1
#
_cell.length_a   1.000
_cell.length_b   1.000
_cell.length_c   1.000
_cell.angle_alpha   90.00
_cell.angle_beta   90.00
_cell.angle_gamma   90.00
#
_symmetry.space_group_name_H-M   'P 1'
#
loop_
_entity.id
_entity.type
_entity.pdbx_description
1 polymer ?
#
loop_
_entity_poly.entity_id
_entity_poly.type
_entity_poly.pdbx_seq_one_letter_code
_entity_poly.pdbx_strand_id
1 'polypeptide(L)'
;MQILRAALATGVGVIVLALGLLFVNYGVLSTPKATAYRDLDPSAPECRDGLTRGWTILAETGRPRLIGAAMVEDGGWRDASNDENAAVASDPSWSTRFRCALQRHIVPAERPDSKPLDYTLGFLEFQEDGEPYALVSRSGDRDVPTTSEMLSQAMESQMSARGADATGIRPVITQLDALKHHLSTGSHYVLVFVHGWRHDARIGDSNVADLRLYAAHAARFLQQRCPTDPKACETKVTGIYVGWRGARVDERGLRQLFGDTVGGFFGDVSAAATLFDRKPVSEAIAPAAISALRSIESVLAARRPDGSERNNRLIVAGHSLGGNMLATGLKDDVLKAVHRHRFGEVLPPVLGNLVVLINPASEASKWTAIQRAVWQRIALHADEHTPAADLARDTGFFPPEQRPVVMSLTAALAFPAGGLRPGDCAWIGLEVDDGFQAARRRIRKRLANTDTMFNSGVDYDWATHDLFPTFKLDFRPAAGYLDRVAARFEGRQPRGMSCEPPRSARTFDALLTLPLRALSVLAETFPFQVSLREESHTIGNLDPPRPAAGVLADAQPSAAPFGTTHELLGLHDAGVERHHPYATLADAAIDCPRADRWLSRARARQQGRYGAFWDSEDLAPVDAADPGLGRPAARFLHGLNLTGIAPITLANDPFWNVRAFDNALSRHDGYRLSSFICAMNQLVLDDITESAPRMIDTMGVPDQQDFDARP
;
A
#
# COMPACT_ATOMS: atom_id res chain seq x y z
N MET A 1 -39.61 36.12 -7.39
CA MET A 1 -39.15 36.05 -8.81
C MET A 1 -37.69 36.44 -8.99
N GLN A 2 -37.19 37.54 -8.40
CA GLN A 2 -35.77 37.93 -8.47
C GLN A 2 -34.82 36.91 -7.79
N ILE A 3 -35.19 36.37 -6.63
CA ILE A 3 -34.40 35.32 -5.94
C ILE A 3 -34.30 34.05 -6.78
N LEU A 4 -35.39 33.66 -7.47
CA LEU A 4 -35.40 32.48 -8.35
C LEU A 4 -34.52 32.68 -9.58
N ARG A 5 -34.50 33.89 -10.17
CA ARG A 5 -33.61 34.25 -11.29
C ARG A 5 -32.15 34.31 -10.86
N ALA A 6 -31.86 34.82 -9.66
CA ALA A 6 -30.52 34.82 -9.09
C ALA A 6 -30.03 33.38 -8.87
N ALA A 7 -30.84 32.52 -8.23
CA ALA A 7 -30.51 31.11 -8.03
C ALA A 7 -30.31 30.35 -9.35
N LEU A 8 -31.13 30.60 -10.36
CA LEU A 8 -30.99 29.98 -11.68
C LEU A 8 -29.71 30.45 -12.41
N ALA A 9 -29.40 31.75 -12.34
CA ALA A 9 -28.18 32.31 -12.92
C ALA A 9 -26.93 31.79 -12.23
N THR A 10 -26.95 31.66 -10.90
CA THR A 10 -25.87 31.01 -10.14
C THR A 10 -25.74 29.54 -10.50
N GLY A 11 -26.85 28.81 -10.63
CA GLY A 11 -26.83 27.40 -11.05
C GLY A 11 -26.24 27.19 -12.45
N VAL A 12 -26.66 28.00 -13.42
CA VAL A 12 -26.10 27.97 -14.79
C VAL A 12 -24.62 28.37 -14.79
N GLY A 13 -24.24 29.38 -14.01
CA GLY A 13 -22.84 29.80 -13.85
C GLY A 13 -21.96 28.67 -13.29
N VAL A 14 -22.43 27.95 -12.28
CA VAL A 14 -21.74 26.78 -11.70
C VAL A 14 -21.60 25.65 -12.73
N ILE A 15 -22.65 25.37 -13.51
CA ILE A 15 -22.60 24.34 -14.56
C ILE A 15 -21.61 24.71 -15.66
N VAL A 16 -21.61 25.95 -16.14
CA VAL A 16 -20.67 26.42 -17.17
C VAL A 16 -19.23 26.38 -16.65
N LEU A 17 -19.01 26.77 -15.38
CA LEU A 17 -17.71 26.66 -14.74
C LEU A 17 -17.25 25.19 -14.65
N ALA A 18 -18.13 24.29 -14.24
CA ALA A 18 -17.84 22.86 -14.15
C ALA A 18 -17.53 22.24 -15.52
N LEU A 19 -18.29 22.60 -16.56
CA LEU A 19 -18.06 22.14 -17.94
C LEU A 19 -16.78 22.73 -18.54
N GLY A 20 -16.49 24.01 -18.27
CA GLY A 20 -15.23 24.65 -18.67
C GLY A 20 -14.02 23.99 -18.00
N LEU A 21 -14.14 23.66 -16.70
CA LEU A 21 -13.14 22.89 -15.97
C LEU A 21 -12.92 21.51 -16.61
N LEU A 22 -14.00 20.77 -16.90
CA LEU A 22 -13.89 19.49 -17.60
C LEU A 22 -13.20 19.66 -18.96
N PHE A 23 -13.54 20.66 -19.76
CA PHE A 23 -12.91 20.88 -21.06
C PHE A 23 -11.40 21.16 -20.95
N VAL A 24 -10.96 22.03 -20.03
CA VAL A 24 -9.54 22.31 -19.81
C VAL A 24 -8.79 21.05 -19.34
N ASN A 25 -9.37 20.31 -18.40
CA ASN A 25 -8.78 19.08 -17.86
C ASN A 25 -8.64 17.98 -18.93
N TYR A 26 -9.70 17.74 -19.69
CA TYR A 26 -9.78 16.60 -20.60
C TYR A 26 -9.31 16.89 -22.03
N GLY A 27 -9.34 18.15 -22.47
CA GLY A 27 -8.99 18.56 -23.83
C GLY A 27 -7.65 19.29 -23.96
N VAL A 28 -7.25 20.09 -22.96
CA VAL A 28 -6.04 20.94 -23.05
C VAL A 28 -4.88 20.35 -22.26
N LEU A 29 -5.14 19.82 -21.07
CA LEU A 29 -4.12 19.30 -20.15
C LEU A 29 -4.14 17.77 -20.05
N SER A 30 -4.55 17.08 -21.12
CA SER A 30 -4.59 15.62 -21.12
C SER A 30 -3.19 15.03 -21.21
N THR A 31 -2.93 13.97 -20.45
CA THR A 31 -1.67 13.21 -20.59
C THR A 31 -1.58 12.50 -21.96
N PRO A 32 -0.37 12.23 -22.50
CA PRO A 32 -0.19 11.51 -23.76
C PRO A 32 -0.72 10.07 -23.72
N LYS A 33 -1.29 9.57 -24.83
CA LYS A 33 -1.70 8.15 -24.99
C LYS A 33 -0.53 7.36 -25.55
N ALA A 34 -0.44 6.08 -25.20
CA ALA A 34 0.51 5.12 -25.79
C ALA A 34 1.98 5.60 -25.75
N THR A 35 2.44 6.12 -24.61
CA THR A 35 3.82 6.56 -24.41
C THR A 35 4.39 5.85 -23.19
N ALA A 36 5.50 5.15 -23.37
CA ALA A 36 6.34 4.68 -22.29
C ALA A 36 7.33 5.78 -21.89
N TYR A 37 7.66 5.85 -20.61
CA TYR A 37 8.59 6.85 -20.10
C TYR A 37 9.98 6.26 -19.78
N ARG A 38 10.07 4.95 -19.55
CA ARG A 38 11.26 4.23 -19.07
C ARG A 38 11.55 3.01 -19.96
N ASP A 39 11.59 3.24 -21.26
CA ASP A 39 11.65 2.21 -22.31
C ASP A 39 13.02 2.02 -22.96
N LEU A 40 14.03 2.81 -22.58
CA LEU A 40 15.34 2.72 -23.21
C LEU A 40 16.03 1.40 -22.83
N ASP A 41 16.49 0.68 -23.85
CA ASP A 41 17.10 -0.64 -23.73
C ASP A 41 18.32 -0.62 -22.77
N PRO A 42 18.40 -1.53 -21.78
CA PRO A 42 19.54 -1.61 -20.85
C PRO A 42 20.92 -1.77 -21.52
N SER A 43 20.96 -2.25 -22.77
CA SER A 43 22.19 -2.38 -23.55
C SER A 43 22.67 -1.07 -24.18
N ALA A 44 21.84 -0.03 -24.22
CA ALA A 44 22.23 1.30 -24.67
C ALA A 44 23.43 1.81 -23.87
N PRO A 45 24.39 2.53 -24.49
CA PRO A 45 25.64 2.94 -23.84
C PRO A 45 25.43 3.66 -22.51
N GLU A 46 24.46 4.57 -22.45
CA GLU A 46 24.11 5.36 -21.28
C GLU A 46 23.54 4.52 -20.14
N CYS A 47 22.71 3.52 -20.47
CA CYS A 47 22.12 2.60 -19.50
C CYS A 47 23.15 1.60 -18.98
N ARG A 48 23.94 1.01 -19.88
CA ARG A 48 24.99 0.04 -19.54
C ARG A 48 26.08 0.64 -18.66
N ASP A 49 26.53 1.86 -18.96
CA ASP A 49 27.50 2.58 -18.12
C ASP A 49 26.89 2.85 -16.73
N GLY A 50 25.62 3.26 -16.70
CA GLY A 50 24.85 3.46 -15.48
C GLY A 50 24.73 2.21 -14.59
N LEU A 51 24.38 1.07 -15.18
CA LEU A 51 24.27 -0.21 -14.47
C LEU A 51 25.64 -0.67 -13.91
N THR A 52 26.71 -0.36 -14.62
CA THR A 52 28.08 -0.74 -14.21
C THR A 52 28.58 0.14 -13.06
N ARG A 53 28.43 1.47 -13.17
CA ARG A 53 28.96 2.43 -12.19
C ARG A 53 28.03 2.69 -11.01
N GLY A 54 26.72 2.65 -11.24
CA GLY A 54 25.69 3.12 -10.31
C GLY A 54 25.54 4.65 -10.31
N TRP A 55 24.32 5.14 -10.15
CA TRP A 55 24.00 6.57 -10.18
C TRP A 55 23.89 7.17 -8.79
N THR A 56 24.64 8.24 -8.55
CA THR A 56 24.67 9.02 -7.30
C THR A 56 24.00 10.39 -7.42
N ILE A 57 23.63 10.81 -8.63
CA ILE A 57 23.19 12.18 -8.96
C ILE A 57 22.04 12.70 -8.09
N LEU A 58 21.11 11.83 -7.70
CA LEU A 58 19.96 12.23 -6.88
C LEU A 58 20.42 12.58 -5.45
N ALA A 59 21.37 11.81 -4.90
CA ALA A 59 21.94 12.13 -3.59
C ALA A 59 22.81 13.40 -3.66
N GLU A 60 23.62 13.53 -4.71
CA GLU A 60 24.50 14.70 -4.94
C GLU A 60 23.72 16.00 -5.09
N THR A 61 22.64 15.99 -5.87
CA THR A 61 21.78 17.16 -6.07
C THR A 61 20.78 17.35 -4.92
N GLY A 62 20.44 16.29 -4.19
CA GLY A 62 19.48 16.30 -3.09
C GLY A 62 20.05 16.85 -1.79
N ARG A 63 21.29 16.49 -1.41
CA ARG A 63 21.92 16.94 -0.15
C ARG A 63 21.96 18.47 0.00
N PRO A 64 22.38 19.27 -1.01
CA PRO A 64 22.36 20.73 -0.90
C PRO A 64 20.96 21.32 -0.70
N ARG A 65 19.93 20.69 -1.27
CA ARG A 65 18.53 21.16 -1.12
C ARG A 65 18.01 20.99 0.30
N LEU A 66 18.50 20.00 1.04
CA LEU A 66 18.13 19.82 2.44
C LEU A 66 18.68 20.93 3.36
N ILE A 67 19.79 21.58 2.98
CA ILE A 67 20.41 22.66 3.76
C ILE A 67 19.65 23.99 3.56
N GLY A 68 19.08 24.21 2.37
CA GLY A 68 18.40 25.45 1.99
C GLY A 68 16.86 25.41 2.04
N ALA A 69 16.24 24.25 2.20
CA ALA A 69 14.79 24.14 2.28
C ALA A 69 14.29 24.58 3.66
N ALA A 70 13.48 25.64 3.71
CA ALA A 70 12.47 25.73 4.76
C ALA A 70 11.64 24.44 4.68
N MET A 71 11.42 23.75 5.81
CA MET A 71 10.53 22.59 5.84
C MET A 71 9.22 23.01 5.17
N VAL A 72 8.92 22.41 4.01
CA VAL A 72 7.67 22.70 3.30
C VAL A 72 6.53 22.44 4.28
N GLU A 73 5.57 23.36 4.37
CA GLU A 73 4.41 23.28 5.27
C GLU A 73 3.55 22.02 5.08
N ASP A 74 3.86 21.17 4.09
CA ASP A 74 3.16 19.90 3.90
C ASP A 74 3.44 18.90 5.04
N GLY A 75 4.55 19.05 5.77
CA GLY A 75 4.99 18.14 6.83
C GLY A 75 6.13 17.16 6.42
N GLY A 76 6.83 17.42 5.32
CA GLY A 76 7.91 16.57 4.80
C GLY A 76 7.45 15.48 3.83
N TRP A 77 6.26 15.63 3.22
CA TRP A 77 5.65 14.62 2.35
C TRP A 77 6.02 14.75 0.88
N ARG A 78 6.86 15.72 0.51
CA ARG A 78 7.68 15.62 -0.70
C ARG A 78 9.14 15.61 -0.27
N ASP A 79 9.82 14.50 -0.54
CA ASP A 79 11.25 14.41 -0.33
C ASP A 79 11.97 15.23 -1.41
N ALA A 80 12.28 16.48 -1.08
CA ALA A 80 12.99 17.41 -1.96
C ALA A 80 14.40 16.92 -2.35
N SER A 81 14.93 15.91 -1.66
CA SER A 81 16.22 15.29 -1.95
C SER A 81 16.16 14.19 -3.01
N ASN A 82 14.95 13.81 -3.45
CA ASN A 82 14.68 12.71 -4.36
C ASN A 82 13.99 13.19 -5.66
N ASP A 83 14.53 14.24 -6.28
CA ASP A 83 13.92 14.92 -7.43
C ASP A 83 14.74 14.70 -8.71
N GLU A 84 14.13 14.11 -9.73
CA GLU A 84 14.78 13.91 -11.03
C GLU A 84 14.81 15.18 -11.87
N ASN A 85 13.81 16.07 -11.76
CA ASN A 85 13.79 17.32 -12.53
C ASN A 85 14.95 18.21 -12.13
N ALA A 86 15.21 18.22 -10.83
CA ALA A 86 16.39 18.78 -10.21
C ALA A 86 17.71 18.29 -10.82
N ALA A 87 17.86 16.99 -11.04
CA ALA A 87 19.04 16.40 -11.65
C ALA A 87 19.13 16.75 -13.15
N VAL A 88 18.02 16.72 -13.88
CA VAL A 88 17.94 17.14 -15.30
C VAL A 88 18.28 18.62 -15.46
N ALA A 89 17.83 19.47 -14.54
CA ALA A 89 18.17 20.89 -14.56
C ALA A 89 19.67 21.14 -14.32
N SER A 90 20.33 20.28 -13.54
CA SER A 90 21.78 20.37 -13.31
C SER A 90 22.61 19.84 -14.48
N ASP A 91 22.15 18.77 -15.14
CA ASP A 91 22.76 18.19 -16.33
C ASP A 91 21.66 17.60 -17.23
N PRO A 92 21.35 18.23 -18.38
CA PRO A 92 20.29 17.79 -19.28
C PRO A 92 20.43 16.36 -19.81
N SER A 93 21.65 15.77 -19.80
CA SER A 93 21.87 14.39 -20.24
C SER A 93 21.09 13.37 -19.40
N TRP A 94 20.76 13.72 -18.15
CA TRP A 94 19.94 12.89 -17.28
C TRP A 94 18.52 12.68 -17.78
N SER A 95 18.00 13.57 -18.64
CA SER A 95 16.69 13.36 -19.29
C SER A 95 16.66 12.07 -20.13
N THR A 96 17.79 11.71 -20.74
CA THR A 96 17.94 10.45 -21.49
C THR A 96 18.27 9.30 -20.55
N ARG A 97 19.21 9.46 -19.62
CA ARG A 97 19.60 8.39 -18.69
C ARG A 97 18.42 7.90 -17.86
N PHE A 98 17.58 8.80 -17.37
CA PHE A 98 16.39 8.42 -16.62
C PHE A 98 15.36 7.65 -17.45
N ARG A 99 15.46 7.59 -18.78
CA ARG A 99 14.60 6.71 -19.60
C ARG A 99 15.01 5.23 -19.60
N CYS A 100 16.17 4.88 -19.03
CA CYS A 100 16.61 3.48 -18.98
C CYS A 100 15.60 2.61 -18.24
N ALA A 101 15.22 1.48 -18.85
CA ALA A 101 14.29 0.50 -18.29
C ALA A 101 14.84 -0.21 -17.04
N LEU A 102 16.18 -0.27 -16.91
CA LEU A 102 16.88 -0.71 -15.71
C LEU A 102 17.86 0.37 -15.27
N GLN A 103 17.90 0.64 -13.97
CA GLN A 103 18.69 1.73 -13.38
C GLN A 103 19.33 1.29 -12.08
N ARG A 104 20.65 1.36 -11.94
CA ARG A 104 21.32 1.11 -10.67
C ARG A 104 21.58 2.43 -9.96
N HIS A 105 21.14 2.53 -8.70
CA HIS A 105 21.26 3.72 -7.89
C HIS A 105 22.13 3.43 -6.67
N ILE A 106 22.96 4.41 -6.30
CA ILE A 106 23.81 4.35 -5.13
C ILE A 106 23.55 5.58 -4.27
N VAL A 107 23.19 5.38 -3.00
CA VAL A 107 23.15 6.45 -2.00
C VAL A 107 24.49 6.43 -1.26
N PRO A 108 25.39 7.40 -1.50
CA PRO A 108 26.68 7.43 -0.84
C PRO A 108 26.52 7.70 0.66
N ALA A 109 27.37 7.07 1.46
CA ALA A 109 27.57 7.39 2.86
C ALA A 109 28.67 8.44 3.01
N GLU A 110 28.47 9.44 3.87
CA GLU A 110 29.50 10.42 4.23
C GLU A 110 30.13 10.13 5.59
N ARG A 111 29.44 9.38 6.47
CA ARG A 111 30.01 9.01 7.77
C ARG A 111 30.98 7.82 7.64
N PRO A 112 32.12 7.82 8.35
CA PRO A 112 33.11 6.74 8.27
C PRO A 112 32.55 5.35 8.60
N ASP A 113 31.56 5.28 9.50
CA ASP A 113 30.98 4.03 9.98
C ASP A 113 29.76 3.56 9.14
N SER A 114 29.31 4.39 8.19
CA SER A 114 28.17 4.10 7.31
C SER A 114 28.64 3.46 6.00
N LYS A 115 27.79 2.63 5.40
CA LYS A 115 28.02 2.02 4.08
C LYS A 115 27.10 2.63 3.03
N PRO A 116 27.55 2.76 1.77
CA PRO A 116 26.67 3.18 0.69
C PRO A 116 25.54 2.17 0.48
N LEU A 117 24.36 2.65 0.12
CA LEU A 117 23.21 1.81 -0.22
C LEU A 117 23.19 1.59 -1.73
N ASP A 118 23.08 0.34 -2.17
CA ASP A 118 23.08 -0.05 -3.59
C ASP A 118 21.82 -0.83 -3.91
N TYR A 119 21.08 -0.40 -4.92
CA TYR A 119 19.87 -1.06 -5.38
C TYR A 119 19.62 -0.81 -6.87
N THR A 120 18.85 -1.68 -7.50
CA THR A 120 18.42 -1.54 -8.89
C THR A 120 16.93 -1.19 -8.95
N LEU A 121 16.55 -0.30 -9.84
CA LEU A 121 15.17 -0.10 -10.26
C LEU A 121 14.96 -0.74 -11.64
N GLY A 122 13.80 -1.32 -11.83
CA GLY A 122 13.30 -1.66 -13.16
C GLY A 122 11.89 -1.17 -13.36
N PHE A 123 11.52 -0.94 -14.60
CA PHE A 123 10.22 -0.39 -14.97
C PHE A 123 9.50 -1.38 -15.86
N LEU A 124 8.22 -1.60 -15.55
CA LEU A 124 7.30 -2.43 -16.32
C LEU A 124 6.05 -1.61 -16.58
N GLU A 125 6.00 -0.97 -17.73
CA GLU A 125 4.90 -0.09 -18.14
C GLU A 125 3.94 -0.83 -19.07
N PHE A 126 2.64 -0.59 -18.87
CA PHE A 126 1.56 -1.19 -19.64
C PHE A 126 0.84 -0.15 -20.49
N GLN A 127 0.50 -0.57 -21.71
CA GLN A 127 -0.47 0.09 -22.56
C GLN A 127 -1.89 -0.08 -21.98
N GLU A 128 -2.84 0.75 -22.43
CA GLU A 128 -4.23 0.68 -21.95
C GLU A 128 -4.96 -0.60 -22.41
N ASP A 129 -4.42 -1.33 -23.40
CA ASP A 129 -4.89 -2.65 -23.84
C ASP A 129 -4.30 -3.81 -23.03
N GLY A 130 -3.39 -3.52 -22.10
CA GLY A 130 -2.74 -4.51 -21.24
C GLY A 130 -1.41 -5.06 -21.78
N GLU A 131 -0.96 -4.66 -22.97
CA GLU A 131 0.35 -5.12 -23.48
C GLU A 131 1.50 -4.33 -22.83
N PRO A 132 2.57 -4.99 -22.37
CA PRO A 132 3.78 -4.30 -21.93
C PRO A 132 4.40 -3.48 -23.07
N TYR A 133 5.02 -2.35 -22.75
CA TYR A 133 5.77 -1.61 -23.77
C TYR A 133 7.05 -2.35 -24.19
N ALA A 134 7.35 -2.24 -25.49
CA ALA A 134 8.60 -2.70 -26.08
C ALA A 134 9.76 -1.80 -25.66
N LEU A 135 10.97 -2.36 -25.58
CA LEU A 135 12.16 -1.55 -25.42
C LEU A 135 12.48 -0.79 -26.72
N VAL A 136 13.11 0.37 -26.57
CA VAL A 136 13.60 1.17 -27.69
C VAL A 136 15.12 1.26 -27.64
N SER A 137 15.73 1.22 -28.82
CA SER A 137 17.15 1.50 -29.02
C SER A 137 17.32 2.89 -29.64
N ARG A 138 18.43 3.57 -29.31
CA ARG A 138 18.76 4.86 -29.93
C ARG A 138 19.63 4.64 -31.16
N SER A 139 19.16 5.11 -32.31
CA SER A 139 19.95 5.24 -33.54
C SER A 139 19.96 6.71 -33.98
N GLY A 140 20.98 7.45 -33.55
CA GLY A 140 21.03 8.92 -33.71
C GLY A 140 20.02 9.66 -32.81
N ASP A 141 19.22 10.54 -33.42
CA ASP A 141 18.15 11.31 -32.75
C ASP A 141 16.77 10.64 -32.81
N ARG A 142 16.68 9.40 -33.31
CA ARG A 142 15.41 8.66 -33.39
C ARG A 142 15.43 7.43 -32.50
N ASP A 143 14.36 7.26 -31.75
CA ASP A 143 14.05 6.04 -31.01
C ASP A 143 13.47 5.02 -31.99
N VAL A 144 14.08 3.85 -32.06
CA VAL A 144 13.62 2.74 -32.88
C VAL A 144 13.28 1.59 -31.94
N PRO A 145 12.04 1.06 -31.96
CA PRO A 145 11.70 -0.13 -31.19
C PRO A 145 12.75 -1.22 -31.42
N THR A 146 13.25 -1.83 -30.36
CA THR A 146 14.22 -2.93 -30.46
C THR A 146 13.51 -4.14 -31.05
N THR A 147 13.54 -4.23 -32.39
CA THR A 147 12.95 -5.36 -33.11
C THR A 147 13.88 -6.56 -33.04
N SER A 148 13.26 -7.73 -33.19
CA SER A 148 13.92 -9.02 -33.37
C SER A 148 15.05 -9.01 -34.40
N GLU A 149 14.93 -8.18 -35.44
CA GLU A 149 15.88 -8.05 -36.55
C GLU A 149 17.17 -7.32 -36.14
N MET A 150 17.07 -6.30 -35.27
CA MET A 150 18.26 -5.60 -34.75
C MET A 150 19.07 -6.51 -33.82
N LEU A 151 18.38 -7.33 -33.02
CA LEU A 151 19.03 -8.32 -32.16
C LEU A 151 19.64 -9.47 -32.96
N SER A 152 18.94 -9.94 -34.01
CA SER A 152 19.45 -10.98 -34.88
C SER A 152 20.69 -10.49 -35.64
N GLN A 153 20.73 -9.24 -36.10
CA GLN A 153 21.92 -8.66 -36.74
C GLN A 153 23.10 -8.53 -35.77
N ALA A 154 22.86 -8.12 -34.52
CA ALA A 154 23.90 -8.06 -33.50
C ALA A 154 24.44 -9.48 -33.15
N MET A 155 23.55 -10.46 -33.04
CA MET A 155 23.92 -11.87 -32.87
C MET A 155 24.62 -12.45 -34.11
N GLU A 156 24.15 -12.20 -35.32
CA GLU A 156 24.79 -12.63 -36.58
C GLU A 156 26.20 -12.06 -36.71
N SER A 157 26.44 -10.81 -36.28
CA SER A 157 27.78 -10.22 -36.28
C SER A 157 28.74 -10.91 -35.30
N GLN A 158 28.23 -11.41 -34.16
CA GLN A 158 28.98 -12.22 -33.20
C GLN A 158 29.09 -13.70 -33.59
N MET A 159 28.08 -14.26 -34.24
CA MET A 159 28.07 -15.63 -34.76
C MET A 159 28.94 -15.75 -36.01
N SER A 160 29.01 -14.72 -36.86
CA SER A 160 30.00 -14.62 -37.94
C SER A 160 31.45 -14.65 -37.41
N ALA A 161 31.67 -14.24 -36.16
CA ALA A 161 32.96 -14.36 -35.50
C ALA A 161 33.22 -15.74 -34.86
N ARG A 162 32.22 -16.64 -34.78
CA ARG A 162 32.32 -17.96 -34.09
C ARG A 162 31.70 -19.16 -34.81
N GLY A 163 31.20 -19.00 -36.04
CA GLY A 163 30.80 -20.09 -36.95
C GLY A 163 29.78 -21.09 -36.39
N ALA A 164 28.51 -20.70 -36.31
CA ALA A 164 27.39 -21.65 -36.15
C ALA A 164 26.05 -21.04 -36.66
N ASP A 165 25.14 -21.92 -37.11
CA ASP A 165 23.90 -21.61 -37.85
C ASP A 165 22.75 -21.03 -37.00
N ALA A 166 21.94 -20.15 -37.62
CA ALA A 166 20.79 -19.48 -37.01
C ALA A 166 19.47 -19.87 -37.70
N THR A 167 18.63 -20.64 -37.01
CA THR A 167 17.21 -20.83 -37.37
C THR A 167 16.32 -20.42 -36.20
N GLY A 168 15.38 -19.50 -36.45
CA GLY A 168 14.31 -19.15 -35.51
C GLY A 168 14.19 -17.65 -35.24
N ILE A 169 13.23 -17.00 -35.91
CA ILE A 169 12.78 -15.64 -35.59
C ILE A 169 12.27 -15.63 -34.15
N ARG A 170 12.84 -14.78 -33.29
CA ARG A 170 12.45 -14.57 -31.88
C ARG A 170 11.73 -13.23 -31.70
N PRO A 171 10.89 -13.04 -30.66
CA PRO A 171 9.98 -11.89 -30.53
C PRO A 171 10.65 -10.56 -30.10
N VAL A 172 9.90 -9.45 -30.20
CA VAL A 172 10.23 -8.11 -29.70
C VAL A 172 10.61 -8.18 -28.22
N ILE A 173 11.74 -7.57 -27.83
CA ILE A 173 12.16 -7.55 -26.42
C ILE A 173 11.34 -6.51 -25.66
N THR A 174 10.64 -6.98 -24.63
CA THR A 174 9.84 -6.15 -23.75
C THR A 174 10.61 -5.73 -22.50
N GLN A 175 10.10 -4.72 -21.79
CA GLN A 175 10.58 -4.38 -20.44
C GLN A 175 10.57 -5.59 -19.49
N LEU A 176 9.58 -6.47 -19.62
CA LEU A 176 9.47 -7.71 -18.82
C LEU A 176 10.63 -8.66 -19.10
N ASP A 177 11.07 -8.79 -20.35
CA ASP A 177 12.18 -9.69 -20.71
C ASP A 177 13.51 -9.20 -20.12
N ALA A 178 13.76 -7.89 -20.14
CA ALA A 178 14.93 -7.29 -19.49
C ALA A 178 14.94 -7.54 -17.97
N LEU A 179 13.78 -7.38 -17.32
CA LEU A 179 13.61 -7.69 -15.89
C LEU A 179 13.88 -9.16 -15.58
N LYS A 180 13.28 -10.09 -16.35
CA LYS A 180 13.51 -11.53 -16.19
C LYS A 180 14.97 -11.89 -16.37
N HIS A 181 15.66 -11.29 -17.34
CA HIS A 181 17.08 -11.51 -17.54
C HIS A 181 17.90 -11.04 -16.32
N HIS A 182 17.67 -9.82 -15.83
CA HIS A 182 18.34 -9.28 -14.64
C HIS A 182 18.15 -10.18 -13.40
N LEU A 183 16.92 -10.64 -13.17
CA LEU A 183 16.56 -11.45 -11.99
C LEU A 183 16.94 -12.92 -12.09
N SER A 184 17.40 -13.39 -13.27
CA SER A 184 17.75 -14.81 -13.48
C SER A 184 19.02 -15.24 -12.75
N THR A 185 19.85 -14.30 -12.30
CA THR A 185 21.14 -14.58 -11.66
C THR A 185 21.21 -14.04 -10.23
N GLY A 186 22.09 -14.59 -9.38
CA GLY A 186 22.28 -14.08 -8.01
C GLY A 186 21.10 -14.33 -7.06
N SER A 187 21.06 -13.60 -5.94
CA SER A 187 19.95 -13.62 -4.98
C SER A 187 19.34 -12.22 -4.89
N HIS A 188 18.01 -12.15 -4.92
CA HIS A 188 17.27 -10.90 -5.02
C HIS A 188 16.19 -10.78 -3.94
N TYR A 189 16.13 -9.60 -3.34
CA TYR A 189 14.94 -9.10 -2.69
C TYR A 189 14.25 -8.11 -3.62
N VAL A 190 13.06 -8.50 -4.10
CA VAL A 190 12.30 -7.75 -5.09
C VAL A 190 11.12 -7.07 -4.43
N LEU A 191 11.03 -5.76 -4.58
CA LEU A 191 9.88 -4.97 -4.15
C LEU A 191 9.19 -4.41 -5.38
N VAL A 192 7.98 -4.88 -5.66
CA VAL A 192 7.13 -4.36 -6.73
C VAL A 192 6.22 -3.29 -6.15
N PHE A 193 6.12 -2.15 -6.84
CA PHE A 193 5.19 -1.08 -6.53
C PHE A 193 4.29 -0.79 -7.73
N VAL A 194 2.99 -1.04 -7.58
CA VAL A 194 1.94 -0.73 -8.56
C VAL A 194 1.30 0.61 -8.17
N HIS A 195 1.45 1.61 -9.02
CA HIS A 195 1.06 2.98 -8.68
C HIS A 195 -0.46 3.25 -8.75
N GLY A 196 -0.86 4.33 -8.10
CA GLY A 196 -2.22 4.87 -8.11
C GLY A 196 -2.58 5.69 -9.37
N TRP A 197 -3.80 6.22 -9.38
CA TRP A 197 -4.42 6.84 -10.57
C TRP A 197 -3.92 8.24 -10.94
N ARG A 198 -3.16 8.94 -10.10
CA ARG A 198 -2.53 10.23 -10.42
C ARG A 198 -1.12 10.11 -10.99
N HIS A 199 -0.66 8.88 -11.20
CA HIS A 199 0.75 8.61 -11.45
C HIS A 199 0.96 7.87 -12.77
N ASP A 200 2.18 7.95 -13.23
CA ASP A 200 2.77 7.16 -14.30
C ASP A 200 4.28 7.04 -14.03
N ALA A 201 5.08 6.62 -15.01
CA ALA A 201 6.53 6.47 -14.84
C ALA A 201 7.34 7.69 -15.33
N ARG A 202 6.72 8.85 -15.58
CA ARG A 202 7.42 10.02 -16.12
C ARG A 202 8.53 10.53 -15.21
N ILE A 203 9.42 11.35 -15.76
CA ILE A 203 10.50 11.97 -14.99
C ILE A 203 9.92 12.90 -13.91
N GLY A 204 10.43 12.71 -12.69
CA GLY A 204 10.06 13.41 -11.49
C GLY A 204 8.75 12.95 -10.85
N ASP A 205 8.12 11.87 -11.31
CA ASP A 205 6.92 11.32 -10.66
C ASP A 205 7.21 10.94 -9.19
N SER A 206 6.27 11.26 -8.29
CA SER A 206 6.48 11.07 -6.85
C SER A 206 6.37 9.61 -6.40
N ASN A 207 5.62 8.76 -7.11
CA ASN A 207 5.56 7.33 -6.79
C ASN A 207 6.81 6.59 -7.27
N VAL A 208 7.44 7.06 -8.35
CA VAL A 208 8.78 6.59 -8.73
C VAL A 208 9.82 6.98 -7.66
N ALA A 209 9.72 8.21 -7.13
CA ALA A 209 10.54 8.64 -6.00
C ALA A 209 10.29 7.79 -4.74
N ASP A 210 9.04 7.44 -4.45
CA ASP A 210 8.70 6.57 -3.32
C ASP A 210 9.24 5.16 -3.48
N LEU A 211 9.13 4.56 -4.67
CA LEU A 211 9.77 3.26 -4.92
C LEU A 211 11.29 3.32 -4.66
N ARG A 212 11.98 4.40 -5.07
CA ARG A 212 13.41 4.58 -4.75
C ARG A 212 13.66 4.63 -3.26
N LEU A 213 12.84 5.38 -2.52
CA LEU A 213 12.95 5.47 -1.07
C LEU A 213 12.78 4.09 -0.41
N TYR A 214 11.77 3.32 -0.85
CA TYR A 214 11.53 1.96 -0.37
C TYR A 214 12.69 1.00 -0.70
N ALA A 215 13.22 1.05 -1.92
CA ALA A 215 14.35 0.23 -2.34
C ALA A 215 15.63 0.58 -1.55
N ALA A 216 15.88 1.86 -1.30
CA ALA A 216 17.01 2.31 -0.48
C ALA A 216 16.85 1.87 0.99
N HIS A 217 15.65 1.96 1.56
CA HIS A 217 15.34 1.41 2.88
C HIS A 217 15.57 -0.11 2.94
N ALA A 218 15.06 -0.86 1.97
CA ALA A 218 15.27 -2.29 1.88
C ALA A 218 16.76 -2.65 1.81
N ALA A 219 17.56 -1.92 1.02
CA ALA A 219 19.01 -2.12 0.94
C ALA A 219 19.68 -1.87 2.30
N ARG A 220 19.28 -0.82 3.01
CA ARG A 220 19.76 -0.53 4.36
C ARG A 220 19.39 -1.65 5.35
N PHE A 221 18.15 -2.13 5.31
CA PHE A 221 17.66 -3.15 6.25
C PHE A 221 18.30 -4.52 6.03
N LEU A 222 18.64 -4.86 4.79
CA LEU A 222 19.46 -6.05 4.47
C LEU A 222 20.90 -5.88 4.98
N GLN A 223 21.51 -4.71 4.79
CA GLN A 223 22.85 -4.43 5.33
C GLN A 223 22.90 -4.53 6.86
N GLN A 224 21.84 -4.13 7.57
CA GLN A 224 21.72 -4.28 9.03
C GLN A 224 21.62 -5.74 9.47
N ARG A 225 21.04 -6.62 8.63
CA ARG A 225 20.92 -8.06 8.90
C ARG A 225 22.21 -8.83 8.60
N CYS A 226 23.03 -8.33 7.68
CA CYS A 226 24.27 -8.96 7.21
C CYS A 226 25.19 -9.53 8.32
N PRO A 227 25.44 -8.85 9.47
CA PRO A 227 26.26 -9.41 10.54
C PRO A 227 25.70 -10.69 11.19
N THR A 228 24.38 -10.90 11.10
CA THR A 228 23.65 -12.01 11.74
C THR A 228 23.04 -12.99 10.74
N ASP A 229 22.98 -12.63 9.46
CA ASP A 229 22.52 -13.45 8.35
C ASP A 229 23.43 -13.21 7.12
N PRO A 230 24.39 -14.11 6.85
CA PRO A 230 25.26 -14.00 5.68
C PRO A 230 24.52 -13.94 4.35
N LYS A 231 23.32 -14.56 4.24
CA LYS A 231 22.51 -14.53 3.01
C LYS A 231 22.00 -13.12 2.72
N ALA A 232 21.73 -12.32 3.74
CA ALA A 232 21.33 -10.93 3.58
C ALA A 232 22.45 -10.08 2.93
N CYS A 233 23.73 -10.42 3.17
CA CYS A 233 24.87 -9.72 2.54
C CYS A 233 24.95 -9.95 1.03
N GLU A 234 24.55 -11.13 0.55
CA GLU A 234 24.63 -11.51 -0.86
C GLU A 234 23.37 -11.10 -1.66
N THR A 235 22.31 -10.70 -0.95
CA THR A 235 21.02 -10.40 -1.56
C THR A 235 20.99 -8.98 -2.10
N LYS A 236 20.72 -8.85 -3.41
CA LYS A 236 20.58 -7.56 -4.10
C LYS A 236 19.14 -7.06 -4.03
N VAL A 237 18.96 -5.76 -3.86
CA VAL A 237 17.62 -5.16 -3.90
C VAL A 237 17.27 -4.75 -5.33
N THR A 238 16.10 -5.20 -5.78
CA THR A 238 15.48 -4.74 -7.04
C THR A 238 14.10 -4.15 -6.75
N GLY A 239 13.93 -2.84 -6.91
CA GLY A 239 12.61 -2.20 -6.95
C GLY A 239 12.03 -2.28 -8.37
N ILE A 240 10.78 -2.72 -8.51
CA ILE A 240 10.09 -2.77 -9.81
C ILE A 240 8.89 -1.83 -9.78
N TYR A 241 8.88 -0.84 -10.66
CA TYR A 241 7.74 0.05 -10.84
C TYR A 241 6.81 -0.50 -11.90
N VAL A 242 5.56 -0.78 -11.52
CA VAL A 242 4.53 -1.15 -12.48
C VAL A 242 3.77 0.09 -12.90
N GLY A 243 4.04 0.53 -14.12
CA GLY A 243 3.52 1.73 -14.76
C GLY A 243 2.30 1.46 -15.64
N TRP A 244 1.37 2.39 -15.67
CA TRP A 244 0.31 2.50 -16.67
C TRP A 244 -0.13 3.96 -16.75
N ARG A 245 -0.99 4.30 -17.71
CA ARG A 245 -1.52 5.66 -17.82
C ARG A 245 -2.60 5.93 -16.75
N GLY A 246 -2.17 6.11 -15.51
CA GLY A 246 -3.02 6.49 -14.39
C GLY A 246 -3.54 7.91 -14.56
N ALA A 247 -2.64 8.90 -14.56
CA ALA A 247 -3.03 10.30 -14.65
C ALA A 247 -3.71 10.61 -15.99
N ARG A 248 -4.91 11.20 -15.97
CA ARG A 248 -5.56 11.72 -17.18
C ARG A 248 -5.34 13.22 -17.39
N VAL A 249 -5.09 13.95 -16.30
CA VAL A 249 -4.82 15.40 -16.30
C VAL A 249 -3.37 15.64 -15.87
N ASP A 250 -2.68 16.53 -16.56
CA ASP A 250 -1.37 17.02 -16.14
C ASP A 250 -1.51 18.10 -15.06
N GLU A 251 -1.61 17.65 -13.80
CA GLU A 251 -1.73 18.53 -12.63
C GLU A 251 -0.55 19.51 -12.50
N ARG A 252 0.63 19.19 -13.07
CA ARG A 252 1.78 20.11 -13.09
C ARG A 252 1.53 21.29 -14.00
N GLY A 253 1.04 21.03 -15.21
CA GLY A 253 0.60 22.08 -16.14
C GLY A 253 -0.51 22.93 -15.52
N LEU A 254 -1.42 22.33 -14.75
CA LEU A 254 -2.51 23.05 -14.09
C LEU A 254 -2.02 23.99 -12.98
N ARG A 255 -1.06 23.55 -12.15
CA ARG A 255 -0.41 24.41 -11.15
C ARG A 255 0.42 25.52 -11.78
N GLN A 256 1.14 25.23 -12.86
CA GLN A 256 1.91 26.23 -13.60
C GLN A 256 1.03 27.29 -14.24
N LEU A 257 -0.17 26.92 -14.73
CA LEU A 257 -1.09 27.84 -15.40
C LEU A 257 -1.94 28.69 -14.44
N PHE A 258 -2.33 28.14 -13.28
CA PHE A 258 -3.28 28.79 -12.37
C PHE A 258 -2.70 29.12 -10.98
N GLY A 259 -1.42 28.86 -10.74
CA GLY A 259 -0.75 29.07 -9.44
C GLY A 259 -1.11 28.00 -8.39
N ASP A 260 -0.38 27.97 -7.27
CA ASP A 260 -0.46 26.87 -6.29
C ASP A 260 -1.78 26.83 -5.50
N THR A 261 -2.37 27.98 -5.16
CA THR A 261 -3.60 28.04 -4.34
C THR A 261 -4.83 27.68 -5.15
N VAL A 262 -4.98 28.28 -6.32
CA VAL A 262 -6.12 28.10 -7.22
C VAL A 262 -5.96 26.81 -8.02
N GLY A 263 -4.78 26.56 -8.61
CA GLY A 263 -4.46 25.33 -9.31
C GLY A 263 -4.35 24.09 -8.40
N GLY A 264 -3.99 24.25 -7.11
CA GLY A 264 -4.02 23.17 -6.13
C GLY A 264 -5.45 22.71 -5.81
N PHE A 265 -6.33 23.65 -5.44
CA PHE A 265 -7.74 23.34 -5.17
C PHE A 265 -8.47 22.79 -6.41
N PHE A 266 -8.29 23.42 -7.57
CA PHE A 266 -8.87 22.92 -8.81
C PHE A 266 -8.26 21.60 -9.28
N GLY A 267 -6.96 21.40 -9.06
CA GLY A 267 -6.26 20.15 -9.32
C GLY A 267 -6.81 19.01 -8.49
N ASP A 268 -7.07 19.20 -7.20
CA ASP A 268 -7.57 18.13 -6.34
C ASP A 268 -9.01 17.72 -6.67
N VAL A 269 -9.88 18.69 -7.01
CA VAL A 269 -11.26 18.43 -7.44
C VAL A 269 -11.32 17.84 -8.86
N SER A 270 -10.50 18.34 -9.79
CA SER A 270 -10.46 17.82 -11.16
C SER A 270 -9.88 16.43 -11.23
N ALA A 271 -8.80 16.19 -10.49
CA ALA A 271 -8.18 14.90 -10.42
C ALA A 271 -9.17 13.91 -9.79
N ALA A 272 -9.85 14.25 -8.68
CA ALA A 272 -10.87 13.38 -8.08
C ALA A 272 -11.91 12.87 -9.09
N ALA A 273 -12.29 13.67 -10.09
CA ALA A 273 -13.19 13.27 -11.16
C ALA A 273 -12.56 12.29 -12.19
N THR A 274 -11.23 12.22 -12.30
CA THR A 274 -10.55 11.26 -13.19
C THR A 274 -10.41 9.86 -12.58
N LEU A 275 -10.47 9.71 -11.24
CA LEU A 275 -10.45 8.41 -10.57
C LEU A 275 -11.47 7.44 -11.17
N PHE A 276 -12.68 7.93 -11.45
CA PHE A 276 -13.78 7.15 -12.03
C PHE A 276 -13.45 6.53 -13.38
N ASP A 277 -12.89 7.34 -14.26
CA ASP A 277 -12.62 6.95 -15.63
C ASP A 277 -11.37 6.05 -15.71
N ARG A 278 -10.48 6.17 -14.73
CA ARG A 278 -9.25 5.38 -14.65
C ARG A 278 -9.44 4.04 -13.94
N LYS A 279 -10.47 3.90 -13.10
CA LYS A 279 -10.78 2.63 -12.42
C LYS A 279 -11.02 1.47 -13.41
N PRO A 280 -11.91 1.57 -14.42
CA PRO A 280 -12.09 0.50 -15.39
C PRO A 280 -10.81 0.13 -16.14
N VAL A 281 -9.95 1.11 -16.42
CA VAL A 281 -8.64 0.87 -17.04
C VAL A 281 -7.74 0.04 -16.12
N SER A 282 -7.68 0.35 -14.82
CA SER A 282 -6.92 -0.46 -13.85
C SER A 282 -7.42 -1.90 -13.76
N GLU A 283 -8.74 -2.12 -13.94
CA GLU A 283 -9.35 -3.46 -13.92
C GLU A 283 -9.11 -4.21 -15.23
N ALA A 284 -9.08 -3.51 -16.37
CA ALA A 284 -8.77 -4.09 -17.68
C ALA A 284 -7.29 -4.53 -17.80
N ILE A 285 -6.36 -3.75 -17.23
CA ILE A 285 -4.92 -4.06 -17.24
C ILE A 285 -4.56 -5.15 -16.21
N ALA A 286 -5.38 -5.32 -15.17
CA ALA A 286 -5.07 -6.21 -14.05
C ALA A 286 -4.65 -7.64 -14.46
N PRO A 287 -5.34 -8.36 -15.35
CA PRO A 287 -4.93 -9.71 -15.74
C PRO A 287 -3.53 -9.77 -16.36
N ALA A 288 -3.19 -8.80 -17.22
CA ALA A 288 -1.88 -8.73 -17.86
C ALA A 288 -0.77 -8.38 -16.86
N ALA A 289 -1.02 -7.42 -15.96
CA ALA A 289 -0.10 -7.08 -14.89
C ALA A 289 0.18 -8.29 -13.97
N ILE A 290 -0.85 -9.01 -13.53
CA ILE A 290 -0.67 -10.24 -12.72
C ILE A 290 0.10 -11.31 -13.48
N SER A 291 -0.17 -11.51 -14.77
CA SER A 291 0.58 -12.45 -15.62
C SER A 291 2.07 -12.13 -15.71
N ALA A 292 2.41 -10.85 -15.89
CA ALA A 292 3.81 -10.40 -15.91
C ALA A 292 4.49 -10.59 -14.54
N LEU A 293 3.78 -10.30 -13.44
CA LEU A 293 4.31 -10.52 -12.09
C LEU A 293 4.52 -12.01 -11.78
N ARG A 294 3.65 -12.90 -12.27
CA ARG A 294 3.87 -14.36 -12.21
C ARG A 294 5.09 -14.80 -13.00
N SER A 295 5.33 -14.18 -14.14
CA SER A 295 6.56 -14.42 -14.92
C SER A 295 7.82 -14.04 -14.15
N ILE A 296 7.76 -12.97 -13.35
CA ILE A 296 8.85 -12.58 -12.44
C ILE A 296 8.97 -13.56 -11.27
N GLU A 297 7.87 -13.93 -10.63
CA GLU A 297 7.84 -14.91 -9.54
C GLU A 297 8.47 -16.24 -9.98
N SER A 298 8.10 -16.76 -11.15
CA SER A 298 8.64 -18.02 -11.70
C SER A 298 10.17 -17.97 -11.85
N VAL A 299 10.72 -16.85 -12.35
CA VAL A 299 12.19 -16.64 -12.44
C VAL A 299 12.84 -16.59 -11.06
N LEU A 300 12.17 -16.01 -10.06
CA LEU A 300 12.68 -15.91 -8.70
C LEU A 300 12.56 -17.23 -7.92
N ALA A 301 11.54 -18.04 -8.20
CA ALA A 301 11.31 -19.34 -7.58
C ALA A 301 12.20 -20.45 -8.16
N ALA A 302 12.72 -20.26 -9.38
CA ALA A 302 13.61 -21.20 -10.02
C ALA A 302 14.86 -21.53 -9.16
N ARG A 303 15.18 -22.82 -9.06
CA ARG A 303 16.39 -23.30 -8.37
C ARG A 303 17.65 -22.90 -9.13
N ARG A 304 18.77 -22.84 -8.43
CA ARG A 304 20.09 -22.64 -9.06
C ARG A 304 20.43 -23.85 -9.95
N PRO A 305 21.32 -23.70 -10.96
CA PRO A 305 21.78 -24.82 -11.78
C PRO A 305 22.44 -25.96 -10.99
N ASP A 306 22.98 -25.66 -9.81
CA ASP A 306 23.56 -26.63 -8.88
C ASP A 306 22.52 -27.35 -7.99
N GLY A 307 21.22 -27.09 -8.20
CA GLY A 307 20.12 -27.67 -7.45
C GLY A 307 19.80 -26.97 -6.13
N SER A 308 20.61 -26.00 -5.69
CA SER A 308 20.36 -25.26 -4.45
C SER A 308 19.22 -24.26 -4.58
N GLU A 309 18.45 -24.07 -3.50
CA GLU A 309 17.39 -23.06 -3.45
C GLU A 309 18.00 -21.64 -3.46
N ARG A 310 17.41 -20.74 -4.25
CA ARG A 310 17.73 -19.30 -4.18
C ARG A 310 16.94 -18.70 -3.02
N ASN A 311 17.60 -17.94 -2.13
CA ASN A 311 16.93 -17.22 -1.06
C ASN A 311 16.26 -15.93 -1.57
N ASN A 312 15.57 -16.01 -2.70
CA ASN A 312 14.88 -14.87 -3.28
C ASN A 312 13.60 -14.58 -2.49
N ARG A 313 13.23 -13.31 -2.50
CA ARG A 313 12.04 -12.82 -1.83
C ARG A 313 11.35 -11.78 -2.72
N LEU A 314 10.02 -11.80 -2.76
CA LEU A 314 9.19 -10.89 -3.54
C LEU A 314 8.05 -10.34 -2.68
N ILE A 315 7.98 -9.02 -2.54
CA ILE A 315 6.82 -8.31 -2.00
C ILE A 315 6.17 -7.49 -3.11
N VAL A 316 4.84 -7.58 -3.24
CA VAL A 316 4.08 -6.83 -4.25
C VAL A 316 3.13 -5.87 -3.55
N ALA A 317 3.41 -4.57 -3.66
CA ALA A 317 2.59 -3.52 -3.09
C ALA A 317 1.80 -2.78 -4.18
N GLY A 318 0.51 -2.52 -3.95
CA GLY A 318 -0.32 -1.69 -4.81
C GLY A 318 -0.98 -0.58 -4.02
N HIS A 319 -0.79 0.67 -4.45
CA HIS A 319 -1.39 1.85 -3.82
C HIS A 319 -2.64 2.32 -4.57
N SER A 320 -3.70 2.69 -3.87
CA SER A 320 -4.89 3.33 -4.47
C SER A 320 -5.50 2.47 -5.61
N LEU A 321 -5.54 2.95 -6.86
CA LEU A 321 -5.97 2.12 -8.01
C LEU A 321 -5.00 0.98 -8.36
N GLY A 322 -3.71 1.08 -8.03
CA GLY A 322 -2.79 -0.06 -8.11
C GLY A 322 -3.18 -1.16 -7.12
N GLY A 323 -3.67 -0.77 -5.94
CA GLY A 323 -4.30 -1.70 -4.98
C GLY A 323 -5.59 -2.32 -5.53
N ASN A 324 -6.41 -1.54 -6.24
CA ASN A 324 -7.58 -2.08 -6.95
C ASN A 324 -7.20 -3.06 -8.05
N MET A 325 -6.13 -2.79 -8.82
CA MET A 325 -5.61 -3.68 -9.86
C MET A 325 -5.22 -5.03 -9.26
N LEU A 326 -4.42 -5.04 -8.19
CA LEU A 326 -4.04 -6.27 -7.50
C LEU A 326 -5.25 -7.00 -6.89
N ALA A 327 -6.13 -6.29 -6.19
CA ALA A 327 -7.34 -6.88 -5.59
C ALA A 327 -8.26 -7.50 -6.65
N THR A 328 -8.35 -6.90 -7.84
CA THR A 328 -9.16 -7.40 -8.95
C THR A 328 -8.51 -8.60 -9.61
N GLY A 329 -7.23 -8.49 -9.98
CA GLY A 329 -6.51 -9.52 -10.70
C GLY A 329 -6.25 -10.80 -9.88
N LEU A 330 -6.14 -10.69 -8.55
CA LEU A 330 -5.85 -11.83 -7.68
C LEU A 330 -7.10 -12.44 -7.01
N LYS A 331 -8.26 -11.80 -7.09
CA LYS A 331 -9.48 -12.24 -6.38
C LYS A 331 -9.79 -13.72 -6.62
N ASP A 332 -9.88 -14.12 -7.88
CA ASP A 332 -10.28 -15.48 -8.23
C ASP A 332 -9.23 -16.51 -7.83
N ASP A 333 -7.95 -16.13 -7.83
CA ASP A 333 -6.86 -17.02 -7.45
C ASP A 333 -6.77 -17.21 -5.94
N VAL A 334 -7.01 -16.14 -5.17
CA VAL A 334 -7.20 -16.22 -3.71
C VAL A 334 -8.41 -17.10 -3.37
N LEU A 335 -9.54 -16.89 -4.04
CA LEU A 335 -10.73 -17.72 -3.83
C LEU A 335 -10.43 -19.18 -4.16
N LYS A 336 -9.80 -19.49 -5.30
CA LYS A 336 -9.42 -20.87 -5.64
C LYS A 336 -8.46 -21.47 -4.61
N ALA A 337 -7.48 -20.71 -4.12
CA ALA A 337 -6.56 -21.15 -3.07
C ALA A 337 -7.32 -21.50 -1.80
N VAL A 338 -8.24 -20.64 -1.35
CA VAL A 338 -9.10 -20.89 -0.19
C VAL A 338 -9.97 -22.12 -0.39
N HIS A 339 -10.58 -22.33 -1.57
CA HIS A 339 -11.41 -23.51 -1.81
C HIS A 339 -10.61 -24.82 -1.87
N ARG A 340 -9.37 -24.77 -2.36
CA ARG A 340 -8.48 -25.94 -2.47
C ARG A 340 -7.71 -26.23 -1.18
N HIS A 341 -7.69 -25.28 -0.25
CA HIS A 341 -6.96 -25.40 1.01
C HIS A 341 -7.34 -26.67 1.77
N ARG A 342 -6.36 -27.38 2.33
CA ARG A 342 -6.63 -28.55 3.19
C ARG A 342 -6.36 -28.18 4.63
N PHE A 343 -7.19 -28.73 5.51
CA PHE A 343 -7.10 -28.49 6.95
C PHE A 343 -5.69 -28.83 7.47
N GLY A 344 -5.10 -27.94 8.26
CA GLY A 344 -3.79 -28.14 8.88
C GLY A 344 -2.59 -27.89 7.97
N GLU A 345 -2.79 -27.66 6.67
CA GLU A 345 -1.71 -27.29 5.76
C GLU A 345 -1.50 -25.77 5.75
N VAL A 346 -0.29 -25.32 5.39
CA VAL A 346 -0.02 -23.89 5.15
C VAL A 346 -0.64 -23.49 3.82
N LEU A 347 -1.47 -22.45 3.83
CA LEU A 347 -1.99 -21.83 2.62
C LEU A 347 -0.83 -21.13 1.89
N PRO A 348 -0.52 -21.55 0.66
CA PRO A 348 0.56 -20.97 -0.11
C PRO A 348 0.30 -19.50 -0.49
N PRO A 349 1.34 -18.66 -0.63
CA PRO A 349 1.18 -17.34 -1.21
C PRO A 349 0.59 -17.40 -2.63
N VAL A 350 -0.26 -16.42 -2.97
CA VAL A 350 -0.93 -16.34 -4.28
C VAL A 350 -0.10 -15.62 -5.35
N LEU A 351 0.86 -14.80 -4.90
CA LEU A 351 1.83 -14.07 -5.71
C LEU A 351 2.98 -13.59 -4.80
N GLY A 352 4.20 -13.95 -5.14
CA GLY A 352 5.40 -13.63 -4.36
C GLY A 352 5.38 -14.26 -2.97
N ASN A 353 5.90 -13.54 -1.98
CA ASN A 353 5.81 -13.92 -0.57
C ASN A 353 4.68 -13.19 0.16
N LEU A 354 4.35 -11.98 -0.27
CA LEU A 354 3.32 -11.14 0.34
C LEU A 354 2.77 -10.13 -0.68
N VAL A 355 1.45 -10.02 -0.74
CA VAL A 355 0.75 -8.94 -1.45
C VAL A 355 0.26 -7.92 -0.43
N VAL A 356 0.56 -6.64 -0.65
CA VAL A 356 0.13 -5.52 0.21
C VAL A 356 -0.69 -4.53 -0.60
N LEU A 357 -1.93 -4.28 -0.17
CA LEU A 357 -2.81 -3.27 -0.74
C LEU A 357 -2.78 -2.06 0.19
N ILE A 358 -2.27 -0.93 -0.27
CA ILE A 358 -2.15 0.30 0.53
C ILE A 358 -3.26 1.26 0.09
N ASN A 359 -4.15 1.62 1.02
CA ASN A 359 -5.30 2.49 0.77
C ASN A 359 -6.02 2.11 -0.55
N PRO A 360 -6.42 0.83 -0.75
CA PRO A 360 -6.93 0.39 -2.04
C PRO A 360 -8.27 1.08 -2.37
N ALA A 361 -8.33 1.73 -3.53
CA ALA A 361 -9.57 2.30 -4.07
C ALA A 361 -10.43 1.20 -4.72
N SER A 362 -10.79 0.20 -3.92
CA SER A 362 -11.42 -1.05 -4.34
C SER A 362 -12.60 -1.39 -3.44
N GLU A 363 -13.70 -1.88 -4.01
CA GLU A 363 -14.90 -2.25 -3.25
C GLU A 363 -14.57 -3.30 -2.19
N ALA A 364 -15.12 -3.11 -0.99
CA ALA A 364 -14.98 -4.07 0.09
C ALA A 364 -15.53 -5.45 -0.28
N SER A 365 -16.51 -5.54 -1.18
CA SER A 365 -17.08 -6.79 -1.69
C SER A 365 -16.04 -7.75 -2.29
N LYS A 366 -14.93 -7.23 -2.83
CA LYS A 366 -13.82 -8.05 -3.33
C LYS A 366 -13.10 -8.77 -2.18
N TRP A 367 -12.96 -8.10 -1.04
CA TRP A 367 -12.35 -8.67 0.16
C TRP A 367 -13.32 -9.53 0.97
N THR A 368 -14.56 -9.07 1.17
CA THR A 368 -15.57 -9.85 1.90
C THR A 368 -15.91 -11.14 1.18
N ALA A 369 -15.75 -11.24 -0.13
CA ALA A 369 -15.83 -12.50 -0.86
C ALA A 369 -14.80 -13.54 -0.36
N ILE A 370 -13.56 -13.11 -0.08
CA ILE A 370 -12.51 -13.97 0.48
C ILE A 370 -12.87 -14.37 1.90
N GLN A 371 -13.26 -13.41 2.74
CA GLN A 371 -13.68 -13.69 4.12
C GLN A 371 -14.87 -14.64 4.16
N ARG A 372 -15.85 -14.48 3.27
CA ARG A 372 -17.01 -15.37 3.15
C ARG A 372 -16.61 -16.78 2.70
N ALA A 373 -15.65 -16.91 1.79
CA ALA A 373 -15.13 -18.22 1.38
C ALA A 373 -14.40 -18.93 2.52
N VAL A 374 -13.65 -18.21 3.35
CA VAL A 374 -13.04 -18.77 4.57
C VAL A 374 -14.13 -19.13 5.60
N TRP A 375 -15.06 -18.20 5.88
CA TRP A 375 -16.16 -18.37 6.82
C TRP A 375 -17.00 -19.62 6.55
N GLN A 376 -17.23 -19.96 5.28
CA GLN A 376 -17.96 -21.18 4.89
C GLN A 376 -17.26 -22.49 5.27
N ARG A 377 -15.99 -22.44 5.69
CA ARG A 377 -15.15 -23.60 5.98
C ARG A 377 -14.78 -23.77 7.45
N ILE A 378 -15.05 -22.76 8.29
CA ILE A 378 -14.61 -22.74 9.69
C ILE A 378 -15.68 -22.19 10.63
N ALA A 379 -15.68 -22.66 11.87
CA ALA A 379 -16.35 -22.03 13.00
C ALA A 379 -15.47 -20.91 13.60
N LEU A 380 -16.06 -19.73 13.84
CA LEU A 380 -15.35 -18.56 14.41
C LEU A 380 -15.81 -18.17 15.81
N HIS A 381 -16.99 -18.64 16.21
CA HIS A 381 -17.53 -18.48 17.55
C HIS A 381 -18.40 -19.67 17.91
N ALA A 382 -18.49 -19.97 19.21
CA ALA A 382 -19.40 -20.99 19.70
C ALA A 382 -20.81 -20.40 19.89
N ASP A 383 -21.84 -21.14 19.49
CA ASP A 383 -23.25 -20.82 19.69
C ASP A 383 -24.07 -22.12 19.85
N GLU A 384 -25.40 -22.00 19.89
CA GLU A 384 -26.31 -23.16 20.05
C GLU A 384 -26.16 -24.20 18.93
N HIS A 385 -25.71 -23.78 17.74
CA HIS A 385 -25.53 -24.63 16.56
C HIS A 385 -24.06 -24.98 16.28
N THR A 386 -23.12 -24.30 16.94
CA THR A 386 -21.68 -24.44 16.75
C THR A 386 -21.01 -24.69 18.11
N PRO A 387 -20.83 -25.96 18.53
CA PRO A 387 -20.18 -26.29 19.80
C PRO A 387 -18.74 -25.76 19.90
N ALA A 388 -18.28 -25.52 21.14
CA ALA A 388 -16.89 -25.09 21.40
C ALA A 388 -15.83 -26.09 20.86
N ALA A 389 -16.18 -27.37 20.73
CA ALA A 389 -15.33 -28.38 20.12
C ALA A 389 -15.09 -28.15 18.62
N ASP A 390 -16.10 -27.64 17.89
CA ASP A 390 -15.95 -27.30 16.48
C ASP A 390 -15.05 -26.09 16.31
N LEU A 391 -15.19 -25.06 17.15
CA LEU A 391 -14.27 -23.92 17.19
C LEU A 391 -12.84 -24.38 17.50
N ALA A 392 -12.65 -25.19 18.53
CA ALA A 392 -11.33 -25.70 18.92
C ALA A 392 -10.69 -26.51 17.79
N ARG A 393 -11.45 -27.37 17.10
CA ARG A 393 -10.99 -28.07 15.90
C ARG A 393 -10.60 -27.07 14.82
N ASP A 394 -11.47 -26.14 14.49
CA ASP A 394 -11.30 -25.26 13.32
C ASP A 394 -10.18 -24.22 13.49
N THR A 395 -9.70 -23.98 14.71
CA THR A 395 -8.45 -23.22 14.94
C THR A 395 -7.22 -23.83 14.27
N GLY A 396 -7.27 -25.13 13.94
CA GLY A 396 -6.24 -25.82 13.16
C GLY A 396 -6.45 -25.77 11.65
N PHE A 397 -7.47 -25.07 11.13
CA PHE A 397 -7.72 -24.99 9.68
C PHE A 397 -6.53 -24.42 8.92
N PHE A 398 -6.01 -23.30 9.42
CA PHE A 398 -4.64 -22.86 9.16
C PHE A 398 -3.75 -23.36 10.30
N PRO A 399 -2.47 -23.62 10.08
CA PRO A 399 -1.57 -24.05 11.15
C PRO A 399 -0.95 -22.84 11.86
N PRO A 400 -0.33 -23.01 13.05
CA PRO A 400 0.25 -21.90 13.82
C PRO A 400 1.34 -21.10 13.08
N GLU A 401 2.04 -21.74 12.15
CA GLU A 401 3.09 -21.15 11.32
C GLU A 401 2.56 -20.37 10.12
N GLN A 402 1.24 -20.34 9.88
CA GLN A 402 0.64 -19.60 8.76
C GLN A 402 1.00 -18.11 8.84
N ARG A 403 1.60 -17.63 7.75
CA ARG A 403 1.97 -16.23 7.54
C ARG A 403 0.86 -15.50 6.78
N PRO A 404 0.78 -14.15 6.88
CA PRO A 404 -0.07 -13.39 5.96
C PRO A 404 0.40 -13.61 4.52
N VAL A 405 -0.56 -13.78 3.61
CA VAL A 405 -0.30 -13.91 2.16
C VAL A 405 -0.84 -12.73 1.37
N VAL A 406 -1.93 -12.12 1.84
CA VAL A 406 -2.47 -10.87 1.32
C VAL A 406 -2.86 -9.98 2.49
N MET A 407 -2.46 -8.72 2.43
CA MET A 407 -2.79 -7.72 3.43
C MET A 407 -3.37 -6.47 2.76
N SER A 408 -4.46 -5.94 3.31
CA SER A 408 -4.95 -4.60 3.01
C SER A 408 -4.65 -3.70 4.19
N LEU A 409 -3.99 -2.57 3.95
CA LEU A 409 -3.64 -1.55 4.94
C LEU A 409 -4.38 -0.28 4.55
N THR A 410 -5.26 0.23 5.42
CA THR A 410 -6.05 1.43 5.13
C THR A 410 -6.01 2.39 6.30
N ALA A 411 -5.80 3.67 6.00
CA ALA A 411 -5.76 4.72 7.00
C ALA A 411 -7.08 4.76 7.79
N ALA A 412 -6.99 4.64 9.10
CA ALA A 412 -8.12 4.56 10.00
C ALA A 412 -8.54 5.97 10.45
N LEU A 413 -9.80 6.34 10.21
CA LEU A 413 -10.30 7.66 10.59
C LEU A 413 -10.33 7.88 12.11
N ALA A 414 -10.78 6.88 12.87
CA ALA A 414 -10.93 7.00 14.31
C ALA A 414 -11.01 5.64 15.03
N PHE A 415 -10.75 5.67 16.33
CA PHE A 415 -11.12 4.61 17.27
C PHE A 415 -12.43 4.98 18.00
N PRO A 416 -13.33 4.02 18.29
CA PRO A 416 -13.30 2.60 17.92
C PRO A 416 -13.76 2.34 16.49
N ALA A 417 -13.53 1.12 16.01
CA ALA A 417 -14.14 0.64 14.77
C ALA A 417 -15.67 0.82 14.80
N GLY A 418 -16.22 1.36 13.72
CA GLY A 418 -17.64 1.73 13.64
C GLY A 418 -18.05 2.98 14.44
N GLY A 419 -17.11 3.70 15.06
CA GLY A 419 -17.35 4.97 15.78
C GLY A 419 -18.01 4.81 17.16
N LEU A 420 -18.05 5.92 17.92
CA LEU A 420 -18.69 6.01 19.23
C LEU A 420 -20.20 6.18 19.12
N ARG A 421 -20.95 5.41 19.92
CA ARG A 421 -22.38 5.59 20.16
C ARG A 421 -22.59 6.52 21.36
N PRO A 422 -23.76 7.20 21.47
CA PRO A 422 -24.07 8.03 22.63
C PRO A 422 -23.94 7.30 23.98
N GLY A 423 -24.31 6.01 24.04
CA GLY A 423 -24.16 5.19 25.24
C GLY A 423 -22.72 4.85 25.61
N ASP A 424 -21.79 4.82 24.64
CA ASP A 424 -20.39 4.50 24.89
C ASP A 424 -19.74 5.56 25.78
N CYS A 425 -19.97 6.84 25.47
CA CYS A 425 -19.38 7.94 26.23
C CYS A 425 -19.92 8.02 27.67
N ALA A 426 -21.21 7.73 27.86
CA ALA A 426 -21.77 7.62 29.21
C ALA A 426 -21.09 6.51 30.02
N TRP A 427 -20.89 5.33 29.41
CA TRP A 427 -20.22 4.21 30.07
C TRP A 427 -18.72 4.48 30.31
N ILE A 428 -18.01 5.07 29.34
CA ILE A 428 -16.61 5.47 29.48
C ILE A 428 -16.43 6.47 30.62
N GLY A 429 -17.39 7.38 30.83
CA GLY A 429 -17.36 8.39 31.88
C GLY A 429 -17.56 7.84 33.30
N LEU A 430 -17.97 6.57 33.46
CA LEU A 430 -18.23 6.00 34.78
C LEU A 430 -16.93 5.83 35.59
N GLU A 431 -16.92 6.39 36.80
CA GLU A 431 -15.88 6.23 37.81
C GLU A 431 -16.31 5.22 38.88
N VAL A 432 -16.61 4.00 38.42
CA VAL A 432 -16.95 2.87 39.29
C VAL A 432 -15.75 1.93 39.40
N ASP A 433 -15.54 1.35 40.58
CA ASP A 433 -14.57 0.28 40.79
C ASP A 433 -15.23 -1.07 40.48
N ASP A 434 -15.07 -1.52 39.23
CA ASP A 434 -15.62 -2.77 38.72
C ASP A 434 -14.57 -3.49 37.85
N GLY A 435 -14.92 -4.68 37.34
CA GLY A 435 -14.04 -5.46 36.45
C GLY A 435 -13.65 -4.75 35.14
N PHE A 436 -14.32 -3.66 34.78
CA PHE A 436 -14.07 -2.88 33.56
C PHE A 436 -13.28 -1.59 33.79
N GLN A 437 -12.91 -1.25 35.03
CA GLN A 437 -12.17 -0.02 35.35
C GLN A 437 -10.87 0.10 34.53
N ALA A 438 -10.12 -1.00 34.41
CA ALA A 438 -8.89 -1.03 33.61
C ALA A 438 -9.17 -0.82 32.11
N ALA A 439 -10.25 -1.39 31.59
CA ALA A 439 -10.66 -1.23 30.19
C ALA A 439 -11.08 0.22 29.91
N ARG A 440 -11.90 0.83 30.78
CA ARG A 440 -12.27 2.26 30.68
C ARG A 440 -11.04 3.16 30.66
N ARG A 441 -10.04 2.93 31.52
CA ARG A 441 -8.77 3.69 31.51
C ARG A 441 -8.02 3.56 30.18
N ARG A 442 -7.91 2.34 29.63
CA ARG A 442 -7.25 2.09 28.34
C ARG A 442 -7.99 2.78 27.19
N ILE A 443 -9.33 2.70 27.19
CA ILE A 443 -10.19 3.36 26.18
C ILE A 443 -10.02 4.87 26.24
N ARG A 444 -10.06 5.49 27.42
CA ARG A 444 -9.82 6.94 27.57
C ARG A 444 -8.45 7.36 27.03
N LYS A 445 -7.40 6.58 27.32
CA LYS A 445 -6.05 6.84 26.76
C LYS A 445 -6.05 6.78 25.23
N ARG A 446 -6.71 5.76 24.64
CA ARG A 446 -6.78 5.59 23.19
C ARG A 446 -7.61 6.68 22.50
N LEU A 447 -8.70 7.11 23.14
CA LEU A 447 -9.51 8.24 22.68
C LEU A 447 -8.74 9.56 22.76
N ALA A 448 -8.03 9.83 23.86
CA ALA A 448 -7.21 11.04 23.96
C ALA A 448 -6.18 11.14 22.82
N ASN A 449 -5.54 10.02 22.47
CA ASN A 449 -4.64 9.98 21.31
C ASN A 449 -5.40 10.31 20.00
N THR A 450 -6.64 9.83 19.85
CA THR A 450 -7.48 10.14 18.68
C THR A 450 -7.93 11.60 18.64
N ASP A 451 -8.31 12.16 19.79
CA ASP A 451 -8.71 13.56 19.94
C ASP A 451 -7.55 14.51 19.57
N THR A 452 -6.31 14.15 19.94
CA THR A 452 -5.15 14.94 19.52
C THR A 452 -4.97 14.98 18.01
N MET A 453 -5.27 13.89 17.28
CA MET A 453 -5.15 13.83 15.82
C MET A 453 -6.08 14.86 15.15
N PHE A 454 -7.34 14.96 15.61
CA PHE A 454 -8.28 15.98 15.13
C PHE A 454 -7.84 17.41 15.45
N ASN A 455 -7.36 17.65 16.67
CA ASN A 455 -6.92 18.98 17.11
C ASN A 455 -5.67 19.45 16.35
N SER A 456 -4.76 18.54 15.99
CA SER A 456 -3.59 18.84 15.15
C SER A 456 -3.94 19.01 13.66
N GLY A 457 -5.20 18.80 13.28
CA GLY A 457 -5.65 18.95 11.90
C GLY A 457 -5.05 17.89 10.96
N VAL A 458 -4.76 16.69 11.47
CA VAL A 458 -4.20 15.59 10.66
C VAL A 458 -5.21 15.22 9.57
N ASP A 459 -4.76 15.30 8.32
CA ASP A 459 -5.53 14.85 7.17
C ASP A 459 -5.50 13.32 7.14
N TYR A 460 -6.66 12.68 7.15
CA TYR A 460 -6.81 11.24 6.91
C TYR A 460 -6.98 10.96 5.40
N ASP A 461 -7.05 9.70 4.99
CA ASP A 461 -7.37 9.32 3.61
C ASP A 461 -8.85 9.59 3.24
N TRP A 462 -9.16 10.85 3.00
CA TRP A 462 -10.49 11.28 2.55
C TRP A 462 -10.87 10.72 1.17
N ALA A 463 -9.88 10.40 0.33
CA ALA A 463 -10.11 9.93 -1.02
C ALA A 463 -10.73 8.51 -1.02
N THR A 464 -10.23 7.61 -0.18
CA THR A 464 -10.80 6.25 -0.07
C THR A 464 -11.94 6.16 0.93
N HIS A 465 -11.96 7.01 1.96
CA HIS A 465 -12.98 6.98 3.01
C HIS A 465 -14.27 7.70 2.62
N ASP A 466 -14.19 8.90 2.03
CA ASP A 466 -15.38 9.74 1.78
C ASP A 466 -15.72 9.85 0.29
N LEU A 467 -14.71 10.09 -0.53
CA LEU A 467 -14.92 10.35 -1.97
C LEU A 467 -15.35 9.09 -2.71
N PHE A 468 -14.68 7.95 -2.47
CA PHE A 468 -15.02 6.69 -3.14
C PHE A 468 -16.46 6.21 -2.87
N PRO A 469 -17.00 6.24 -1.63
CA PRO A 469 -18.41 5.90 -1.40
C PRO A 469 -19.38 6.86 -2.07
N THR A 470 -19.08 8.16 -2.07
CA THR A 470 -19.90 9.19 -2.75
C THR A 470 -20.10 8.84 -4.22
N PHE A 471 -19.03 8.34 -4.85
CA PHE A 471 -19.00 7.90 -6.24
C PHE A 471 -19.83 6.66 -6.51
N LYS A 472 -20.04 5.85 -5.49
CA LYS A 472 -20.94 4.69 -5.49
C LYS A 472 -22.36 5.05 -5.05
N LEU A 473 -22.72 6.34 -5.08
CA LEU A 473 -24.02 6.83 -4.62
C LEU A 473 -24.29 6.52 -3.15
N ASP A 474 -23.25 6.49 -2.32
CA ASP A 474 -23.35 6.43 -0.87
C ASP A 474 -22.82 7.74 -0.29
N PHE A 475 -23.72 8.63 0.06
CA PHE A 475 -23.41 9.99 0.50
C PHE A 475 -23.19 10.08 2.02
N ARG A 476 -23.39 9.00 2.79
CA ARG A 476 -23.21 8.99 4.25
C ARG A 476 -21.78 9.35 4.67
N PRO A 477 -20.71 8.83 4.03
CA PRO A 477 -19.35 9.26 4.37
C PRO A 477 -19.10 10.74 4.05
N ALA A 478 -19.61 11.23 2.91
CA ALA A 478 -19.56 12.65 2.54
C ALA A 478 -20.28 13.55 3.56
N ALA A 479 -21.42 13.10 4.07
CA ALA A 479 -22.13 13.79 5.13
C ALA A 479 -21.29 13.94 6.40
N GLY A 480 -20.59 12.86 6.79
CA GLY A 480 -19.63 12.88 7.89
C GLY A 480 -18.45 13.83 7.64
N TYR A 481 -17.92 13.88 6.41
CA TYR A 481 -16.90 14.85 6.03
C TYR A 481 -17.37 16.29 6.18
N LEU A 482 -18.56 16.62 5.67
CA LEU A 482 -19.15 17.96 5.80
C LEU A 482 -19.38 18.35 7.27
N ASP A 483 -19.81 17.42 8.12
CA ASP A 483 -19.91 17.66 9.57
C ASP A 483 -18.55 17.92 10.20
N ARG A 484 -17.50 17.16 9.83
CA ARG A 484 -16.13 17.39 10.31
C ARG A 484 -15.59 18.76 9.91
N VAL A 485 -15.80 19.17 8.65
CA VAL A 485 -15.39 20.50 8.17
C VAL A 485 -16.12 21.58 8.98
N ALA A 486 -17.44 21.48 9.14
CA ALA A 486 -18.20 22.41 9.97
C ALA A 486 -17.73 22.42 11.42
N ALA A 487 -17.42 21.24 11.99
CA ALA A 487 -16.93 21.08 13.35
C ALA A 487 -15.60 21.82 13.56
N ARG A 488 -14.67 21.67 12.61
CA ARG A 488 -13.37 22.34 12.62
C ARG A 488 -13.51 23.87 12.59
N PHE A 489 -14.37 24.40 11.72
CA PHE A 489 -14.65 25.85 11.66
C PHE A 489 -15.26 26.37 12.96
N GLU A 490 -16.12 25.58 13.60
CA GLU A 490 -16.80 25.93 14.85
C GLU A 490 -15.95 25.70 16.10
N GLY A 491 -14.77 25.08 15.98
CA GLY A 491 -13.92 24.70 17.12
C GLY A 491 -14.59 23.65 18.05
N ARG A 492 -15.49 22.84 17.50
CA ARG A 492 -16.15 21.72 18.20
C ARG A 492 -15.59 20.38 17.74
N GLN A 493 -15.77 19.34 18.55
CA GLN A 493 -15.47 17.98 18.12
C GLN A 493 -16.54 17.45 17.13
N PRO A 494 -16.15 16.65 16.13
CA PRO A 494 -17.09 15.98 15.23
C PRO A 494 -17.87 14.87 15.94
N ARG A 495 -19.10 14.59 15.47
CA ARG A 495 -19.98 13.60 16.10
C ARG A 495 -19.39 12.19 16.01
N GLY A 496 -19.52 11.42 17.09
CA GLY A 496 -19.17 10.00 17.12
C GLY A 496 -17.67 9.68 17.11
N MET A 497 -16.81 10.69 17.27
CA MET A 497 -15.35 10.53 17.25
C MET A 497 -14.66 10.88 18.57
N SER A 498 -15.34 11.66 19.42
CA SER A 498 -14.85 12.04 20.75
C SER A 498 -15.94 11.88 21.79
N CYS A 499 -15.53 11.64 23.04
CA CYS A 499 -16.40 11.75 24.21
C CYS A 499 -16.26 13.10 24.93
N GLU A 500 -15.41 14.01 24.43
CA GLU A 500 -15.35 15.36 24.95
C GLU A 500 -16.67 16.08 24.70
N PRO A 501 -17.24 16.77 25.71
CA PRO A 501 -18.45 17.56 25.52
C PRO A 501 -18.17 18.65 24.48
N PRO A 502 -19.02 18.80 23.45
CA PRO A 502 -18.78 19.77 22.39
C PRO A 502 -18.80 21.18 22.97
N ARG A 503 -17.77 21.98 22.64
CA ARG A 503 -17.79 23.42 22.91
C ARG A 503 -18.94 24.06 22.14
N SER A 504 -19.66 24.98 22.78
CA SER A 504 -20.69 25.76 22.08
C SER A 504 -20.03 26.62 21.01
N ALA A 505 -20.38 26.40 19.75
CA ALA A 505 -19.95 27.26 18.64
C ALA A 505 -20.38 28.71 18.92
N ARG A 506 -19.53 29.68 18.57
CA ARG A 506 -19.95 31.08 18.60
C ARG A 506 -21.10 31.25 17.60
N THR A 507 -22.09 32.07 17.93
CA THR A 507 -23.30 32.25 17.12
C THR A 507 -22.99 32.60 15.66
N PHE A 508 -21.93 33.38 15.43
CA PHE A 508 -21.49 33.76 14.10
C PHE A 508 -20.88 32.59 13.31
N ASP A 509 -20.02 31.79 13.95
CA ASP A 509 -19.39 30.62 13.33
C ASP A 509 -20.46 29.60 12.94
N ALA A 510 -21.44 29.36 13.84
CA ALA A 510 -22.59 28.51 13.56
C ALA A 510 -23.44 29.03 12.39
N LEU A 511 -23.60 30.35 12.24
CA LEU A 511 -24.33 30.92 11.10
C LEU A 511 -23.57 30.69 9.79
N LEU A 512 -22.25 30.89 9.78
CA LEU A 512 -21.39 30.70 8.61
C LEU A 512 -21.34 29.24 8.15
N THR A 513 -21.37 28.27 9.07
CA THR A 513 -21.35 26.83 8.76
C THR A 513 -22.73 26.23 8.52
N LEU A 514 -23.81 27.01 8.66
CA LEU A 514 -25.18 26.52 8.43
C LEU A 514 -25.36 25.83 7.05
N PRO A 515 -24.81 26.34 5.93
CA PRO A 515 -24.89 25.65 4.65
C PRO A 515 -24.21 24.28 4.67
N LEU A 516 -23.03 24.16 5.30
CA LEU A 516 -22.31 22.89 5.41
C LEU A 516 -23.09 21.86 6.24
N ARG A 517 -23.69 22.29 7.35
CA ARG A 517 -24.53 21.43 8.20
C ARG A 517 -25.81 21.00 7.50
N ALA A 518 -26.44 21.90 6.75
CA ALA A 518 -27.62 21.56 5.94
C ALA A 518 -27.25 20.55 4.84
N LEU A 519 -26.13 20.75 4.15
CA LEU A 519 -25.65 19.81 3.14
C LEU A 519 -25.27 18.46 3.75
N SER A 520 -24.67 18.44 4.94
CA SER A 520 -24.37 17.21 5.69
C SER A 520 -25.64 16.40 5.95
N VAL A 521 -26.70 17.03 6.49
CA VAL A 521 -27.98 16.36 6.73
C VAL A 521 -28.62 15.89 5.42
N LEU A 522 -28.62 16.72 4.38
CA LEU A 522 -29.18 16.36 3.08
C LEU A 522 -28.46 15.17 2.45
N ALA A 523 -27.13 15.12 2.55
CA ALA A 523 -26.30 14.02 2.07
C ALA A 523 -26.57 12.74 2.88
N GLU A 524 -26.65 12.83 4.20
CA GLU A 524 -26.93 11.68 5.09
C GLU A 524 -28.29 11.05 4.75
N THR A 525 -29.31 11.87 4.49
CA THR A 525 -30.68 11.43 4.21
C THR A 525 -31.04 11.38 2.73
N PHE A 526 -30.05 11.48 1.83
CA PHE A 526 -30.33 11.52 0.39
C PHE A 526 -31.09 10.25 -0.04
N PRO A 527 -32.23 10.36 -0.76
CA PRO A 527 -32.95 9.18 -1.25
C PRO A 527 -32.12 8.47 -2.33
N PHE A 528 -32.33 7.15 -2.51
CA PHE A 528 -31.64 6.35 -3.54
C PHE A 528 -30.14 6.09 -3.29
N GLN A 529 -29.71 6.09 -2.03
CA GLN A 529 -28.37 5.66 -1.66
C GLN A 529 -28.18 4.13 -1.76
N VAL A 530 -26.97 3.69 -2.09
CA VAL A 530 -26.63 2.25 -2.07
C VAL A 530 -26.75 1.70 -0.64
N SER A 531 -27.59 0.70 -0.47
CA SER A 531 -27.85 0.07 0.83
C SER A 531 -26.74 -0.92 1.22
N LEU A 532 -26.10 -1.55 0.24
CA LEU A 532 -25.03 -2.53 0.43
C LEU A 532 -23.68 -1.82 0.63
N ARG A 533 -23.27 -1.66 1.89
CA ARG A 533 -21.99 -1.02 2.24
C ARG A 533 -20.79 -1.75 1.65
N GLU A 534 -20.87 -3.06 1.42
CA GLU A 534 -19.79 -3.82 0.76
C GLU A 534 -19.51 -3.35 -0.68
N GLU A 535 -20.50 -2.77 -1.38
CA GLU A 535 -20.36 -2.29 -2.76
C GLU A 535 -19.95 -0.82 -2.84
N SER A 536 -20.21 -0.04 -1.78
CA SER A 536 -19.90 1.39 -1.73
C SER A 536 -18.64 1.72 -0.94
N HIS A 537 -18.33 0.98 0.13
CA HIS A 537 -17.13 1.20 0.94
C HIS A 537 -15.90 0.54 0.32
N THR A 538 -14.73 1.10 0.63
CA THR A 538 -13.43 0.50 0.30
C THR A 538 -13.04 -0.59 1.31
N ILE A 539 -12.17 -1.53 0.89
CA ILE A 539 -11.79 -2.73 1.66
C ILE A 539 -11.50 -2.44 3.15
N GLY A 540 -10.64 -1.48 3.48
CA GLY A 540 -10.28 -1.19 4.87
C GLY A 540 -11.13 -0.13 5.57
N ASN A 541 -12.16 0.39 4.90
CA ASN A 541 -13.14 1.33 5.47
C ASN A 541 -14.51 0.67 5.72
N LEU A 542 -14.61 -0.65 5.57
CA LEU A 542 -15.74 -1.45 6.00
C LEU A 542 -15.40 -2.10 7.35
N ASP A 543 -15.93 -1.55 8.43
CA ASP A 543 -15.83 -2.15 9.76
C ASP A 543 -16.99 -3.15 9.99
N PRO A 544 -16.76 -4.28 10.67
CA PRO A 544 -17.84 -5.18 11.07
C PRO A 544 -18.85 -4.43 11.97
N PRO A 545 -20.17 -4.60 11.76
CA PRO A 545 -21.16 -3.95 12.59
C PRO A 545 -21.09 -4.48 14.03
N ARG A 546 -20.84 -3.56 14.95
CA ARG A 546 -20.89 -3.85 16.38
C ARG A 546 -22.30 -4.26 16.84
N PRO A 547 -22.45 -5.27 17.71
CA PRO A 547 -23.74 -5.65 18.29
C PRO A 547 -24.46 -4.49 18.97
N ALA A 548 -25.79 -4.48 18.97
CA ALA A 548 -26.58 -3.40 19.58
C ALA A 548 -26.43 -3.35 21.10
N ALA A 549 -26.29 -4.52 21.73
CA ALA A 549 -26.03 -4.68 23.16
C ALA A 549 -24.54 -4.80 23.46
N GLY A 550 -24.16 -4.53 24.71
CA GLY A 550 -22.78 -4.64 25.19
C GLY A 550 -22.06 -3.30 25.31
N VAL A 551 -20.85 -3.35 25.85
CA VAL A 551 -19.95 -2.20 26.05
C VAL A 551 -18.67 -2.42 25.29
N LEU A 552 -17.87 -1.37 25.08
CA LEU A 552 -16.62 -1.46 24.30
C LEU A 552 -15.61 -2.48 24.85
N ALA A 553 -15.65 -2.77 26.15
CA ALA A 553 -14.79 -3.77 26.78
C ALA A 553 -15.29 -5.22 26.66
N ASP A 554 -16.52 -5.42 26.20
CA ASP A 554 -17.16 -6.72 26.08
C ASP A 554 -17.28 -7.11 24.60
N ALA A 555 -16.37 -7.96 24.14
CA ALA A 555 -16.27 -8.32 22.73
C ALA A 555 -17.34 -9.35 22.37
N GLN A 556 -18.31 -8.93 21.57
CA GLN A 556 -19.45 -9.75 21.16
C GLN A 556 -19.39 -10.10 19.66
N PRO A 557 -19.87 -11.28 19.22
CA PRO A 557 -19.91 -11.65 17.80
C PRO A 557 -20.68 -10.65 16.95
N SER A 558 -20.11 -10.27 15.80
CA SER A 558 -20.77 -9.37 14.83
C SER A 558 -21.91 -10.10 14.11
N ALA A 559 -23.03 -9.40 13.88
CA ALA A 559 -24.15 -9.93 13.09
C ALA A 559 -23.81 -10.07 11.58
N ALA A 560 -22.80 -9.35 11.09
CA ALA A 560 -22.26 -9.49 9.74
C ALA A 560 -20.73 -9.49 9.85
N PRO A 561 -20.09 -10.66 9.99
CA PRO A 561 -18.68 -10.75 10.38
C PRO A 561 -17.72 -10.55 9.20
N PHE A 562 -17.89 -9.45 8.47
CA PHE A 562 -17.07 -9.09 7.32
C PHE A 562 -16.58 -7.65 7.48
N GLY A 563 -15.37 -7.38 6.99
CA GLY A 563 -14.72 -6.08 7.11
C GLY A 563 -13.30 -6.17 7.66
N THR A 564 -12.92 -5.17 8.45
CA THR A 564 -11.61 -5.05 9.08
C THR A 564 -11.37 -6.11 10.16
N THR A 565 -10.15 -6.64 10.23
CA THR A 565 -9.78 -7.79 11.07
C THR A 565 -8.61 -7.48 12.01
N HIS A 566 -7.81 -6.47 11.68
CA HIS A 566 -6.59 -6.11 12.40
C HIS A 566 -6.45 -4.61 12.54
N GLU A 567 -5.58 -4.18 13.45
CA GLU A 567 -5.19 -2.78 13.61
C GLU A 567 -3.66 -2.65 13.57
N LEU A 568 -3.16 -1.53 13.03
CA LEU A 568 -1.74 -1.19 12.96
C LEU A 568 -1.52 0.18 13.58
N LEU A 569 -0.56 0.26 14.50
CA LEU A 569 -0.14 1.49 15.16
C LEU A 569 1.37 1.64 15.07
N GLY A 570 1.86 2.86 14.92
CA GLY A 570 3.27 3.17 15.13
C GLY A 570 3.68 2.97 16.58
N LEU A 571 4.97 2.75 16.82
CA LEU A 571 5.53 2.61 18.17
C LEU A 571 5.70 3.95 18.90
N HIS A 572 5.63 5.06 18.17
CA HIS A 572 5.76 6.41 18.69
C HIS A 572 4.45 7.17 18.59
N ASP A 573 4.33 8.27 19.35
CA ASP A 573 3.18 9.16 19.28
C ASP A 573 3.08 9.82 17.89
N ALA A 574 1.87 10.21 17.49
CA ALA A 574 1.62 10.87 16.21
C ALA A 574 2.51 12.12 16.05
N GLY A 575 3.09 12.29 14.86
CA GLY A 575 4.00 13.40 14.55
C GLY A 575 5.42 13.28 15.15
N VAL A 576 5.69 12.27 15.98
CA VAL A 576 7.06 11.99 16.48
C VAL A 576 7.85 11.18 15.45
N GLU A 577 7.18 10.31 14.71
CA GLU A 577 7.83 9.50 13.70
C GLU A 577 8.31 10.37 12.52
N ARG A 578 9.59 10.21 12.16
CA ARG A 578 10.23 11.05 11.14
C ARG A 578 10.38 10.30 9.84
N HIS A 579 9.98 10.95 8.75
CA HIS A 579 10.46 10.63 7.41
C HIS A 579 11.96 10.95 7.33
N HIS A 580 12.73 10.07 6.68
CA HIS A 580 14.16 10.26 6.46
C HIS A 580 14.42 10.53 4.97
N PRO A 581 15.03 11.69 4.62
CA PRO A 581 15.29 12.02 3.24
C PRO A 581 16.22 11.02 2.55
N TYR A 582 15.86 10.65 1.32
CA TYR A 582 16.56 9.72 0.45
C TYR A 582 18.05 10.00 0.36
N ALA A 583 18.44 11.25 0.08
CA ALA A 583 19.84 11.60 -0.17
C ALA A 583 20.77 11.41 1.04
N THR A 584 20.21 11.34 2.24
CA THR A 584 20.94 11.15 3.51
C THR A 584 20.67 9.80 4.16
N LEU A 585 19.90 8.92 3.49
CA LEU A 585 19.39 7.69 4.10
C LEU A 585 20.51 6.70 4.49
N ALA A 586 21.61 6.68 3.75
CA ALA A 586 22.79 5.88 4.07
C ALA A 586 23.37 6.23 5.46
N ASP A 587 23.31 7.51 5.83
CA ASP A 587 23.82 8.04 7.09
C ASP A 587 22.74 8.21 8.16
N ALA A 588 21.47 7.94 7.85
CA ALA A 588 20.39 8.18 8.80
C ALA A 588 20.49 7.28 10.04
N ALA A 589 20.09 7.78 11.21
CA ALA A 589 20.07 7.01 12.46
C ALA A 589 18.80 6.15 12.57
N ILE A 590 18.59 5.29 11.58
CA ILE A 590 17.42 4.41 11.48
C ILE A 590 17.86 2.98 11.77
N ASP A 591 17.16 2.32 12.66
CA ASP A 591 17.32 0.90 12.95
C ASP A 591 16.04 0.13 12.55
N CYS A 592 16.24 -1.04 11.96
CA CYS A 592 15.19 -2.00 11.60
C CYS A 592 15.65 -3.39 12.03
N PRO A 593 15.68 -3.64 13.35
CA PRO A 593 16.24 -4.87 13.90
C PRO A 593 15.45 -6.08 13.41
N ARG A 594 16.10 -7.24 13.43
CA ARG A 594 15.44 -8.50 13.07
C ARG A 594 14.36 -8.84 14.10
N ALA A 595 13.19 -9.21 13.61
CA ALA A 595 12.02 -9.58 14.40
C ALA A 595 11.57 -11.00 14.02
N ASP A 596 12.37 -12.01 14.33
CA ASP A 596 12.00 -13.39 14.11
C ASP A 596 11.00 -13.87 15.17
N ARG A 597 10.11 -14.77 14.75
CA ARG A 597 9.13 -15.49 15.55
C ARG A 597 8.16 -14.62 16.36
N TRP A 598 8.12 -13.30 16.13
CA TRP A 598 7.26 -12.40 16.91
C TRP A 598 5.78 -12.79 16.77
N LEU A 599 5.35 -13.25 15.58
CA LEU A 599 3.96 -13.61 15.34
C LEU A 599 3.58 -14.91 16.04
N SER A 600 4.43 -15.93 15.97
CA SER A 600 4.26 -17.18 16.73
C SER A 600 4.19 -16.90 18.24
N ARG A 601 5.05 -16.01 18.74
CA ARG A 601 5.08 -15.62 20.16
C ARG A 601 3.88 -14.80 20.59
N ALA A 602 3.38 -13.89 19.74
CA ALA A 602 2.18 -13.13 20.00
C ALA A 602 0.95 -14.05 20.10
N ARG A 603 0.83 -15.02 19.18
CA ARG A 603 -0.22 -16.06 19.22
C ARG A 603 -0.09 -16.94 20.45
N ALA A 604 1.12 -17.41 20.78
CA ALA A 604 1.38 -18.23 21.96
C ALA A 604 1.03 -17.51 23.27
N ARG A 605 1.22 -16.18 23.33
CA ARG A 605 0.82 -15.37 24.48
C ARG A 605 -0.69 -15.43 24.75
N GLN A 606 -1.49 -15.64 23.70
CA GLN A 606 -2.96 -15.71 23.76
C GLN A 606 -3.51 -17.14 23.66
N GLN A 607 -2.75 -18.17 24.08
CA GLN A 607 -3.19 -19.57 24.04
C GLN A 607 -4.57 -19.80 24.70
N GLY A 608 -4.86 -19.13 25.82
CA GLY A 608 -6.17 -19.22 26.49
C GLY A 608 -7.37 -18.68 25.70
N ARG A 609 -7.12 -18.03 24.56
CA ARG A 609 -8.11 -17.53 23.60
C ARG A 609 -7.88 -18.11 22.20
N TYR A 610 -7.30 -19.31 22.12
CA TYR A 610 -6.92 -19.95 20.86
C TYR A 610 -6.02 -19.08 19.97
N GLY A 611 -5.17 -18.26 20.60
CA GLY A 611 -4.32 -17.29 19.93
C GLY A 611 -5.02 -16.01 19.48
N ALA A 612 -6.35 -15.89 19.58
CA ALA A 612 -7.06 -14.70 19.14
C ALA A 612 -6.73 -13.47 20.01
N PHE A 613 -6.95 -12.25 19.49
CA PHE A 613 -6.56 -10.99 20.15
C PHE A 613 -5.06 -10.86 20.45
N TRP A 614 -4.20 -11.49 19.65
CA TRP A 614 -2.76 -11.33 19.80
C TRP A 614 -2.31 -9.90 19.51
N ASP A 615 -1.22 -9.51 20.17
CA ASP A 615 -0.65 -8.17 20.14
C ASP A 615 0.87 -8.30 20.02
N SER A 616 1.44 -7.69 18.99
CA SER A 616 2.89 -7.73 18.76
C SER A 616 3.73 -7.03 19.84
N GLU A 617 3.12 -6.26 20.75
CA GLU A 617 3.80 -5.74 21.96
C GLU A 617 3.75 -6.68 23.17
N ASP A 618 2.80 -7.61 23.21
CA ASP A 618 2.63 -8.61 24.27
C ASP A 618 3.04 -10.00 23.74
N LEU A 619 4.35 -10.26 23.78
CA LEU A 619 4.96 -11.48 23.26
C LEU A 619 5.21 -12.49 24.37
N ALA A 620 5.05 -13.78 24.07
CA ALA A 620 5.54 -14.85 24.94
C ALA A 620 7.06 -14.69 25.20
N PRO A 621 7.54 -15.03 26.40
CA PRO A 621 8.96 -14.93 26.74
C PRO A 621 9.81 -15.87 25.87
N VAL A 622 11.11 -15.61 25.81
CA VAL A 622 12.11 -16.44 25.12
C VAL A 622 13.04 -17.07 26.16
N ASP A 623 13.37 -18.35 25.97
CA ASP A 623 14.23 -19.09 26.91
C ASP A 623 15.70 -18.63 26.85
N ALA A 624 16.12 -18.05 25.73
CA ALA A 624 17.45 -17.48 25.52
C ALA A 624 17.36 -16.10 24.87
N ALA A 625 18.29 -15.22 25.23
CA ALA A 625 18.45 -13.92 24.58
C ALA A 625 19.05 -14.12 23.18
N ASP A 626 18.19 -14.24 22.17
CA ASP A 626 18.57 -14.16 20.76
C ASP A 626 18.30 -12.74 20.26
N PRO A 627 19.33 -12.00 19.79
CA PRO A 627 19.15 -10.63 19.29
C PRO A 627 18.21 -10.53 18.08
N GLY A 628 17.91 -11.65 17.41
CA GLY A 628 16.94 -11.72 16.32
C GLY A 628 15.48 -11.83 16.76
N LEU A 629 15.18 -12.10 18.03
CA LEU A 629 13.81 -12.30 18.53
C LEU A 629 13.17 -10.98 19.01
N GLY A 630 13.40 -9.90 18.27
CA GLY A 630 12.87 -8.57 18.55
C GLY A 630 11.37 -8.41 18.33
N ARG A 631 10.87 -7.20 18.57
CA ARG A 631 9.51 -6.76 18.21
C ARG A 631 9.52 -6.16 16.80
N PRO A 632 8.41 -6.24 16.06
CA PRO A 632 8.29 -5.54 14.78
C PRO A 632 8.34 -4.02 15.00
N ALA A 633 8.71 -3.28 13.95
CA ALA A 633 8.85 -1.82 13.98
C ALA A 633 7.51 -1.07 14.03
N ALA A 634 6.39 -1.78 13.89
CA ALA A 634 5.05 -1.26 14.12
C ALA A 634 4.25 -2.30 14.92
N ARG A 635 3.28 -1.82 15.69
CA ARG A 635 2.41 -2.66 16.48
C ARG A 635 1.26 -3.18 15.63
N PHE A 636 1.28 -4.48 15.37
CA PHE A 636 0.16 -5.25 14.82
C PHE A 636 -0.73 -5.78 15.95
N LEU A 637 -2.05 -5.65 15.76
CA LEU A 637 -3.09 -6.16 16.64
C LEU A 637 -4.06 -7.04 15.84
N HIS A 638 -4.32 -8.25 16.29
CA HIS A 638 -5.41 -9.08 15.76
C HIS A 638 -6.72 -8.83 16.50
N GLY A 639 -7.81 -8.75 15.74
CA GLY A 639 -9.11 -8.36 16.24
C GLY A 639 -9.18 -6.85 16.53
N LEU A 640 -10.37 -6.40 16.88
CA LEU A 640 -10.67 -4.99 17.14
C LEU A 640 -10.78 -4.78 18.65
N ASN A 641 -9.65 -4.88 19.36
CA ASN A 641 -9.63 -4.86 20.81
C ASN A 641 -10.21 -3.56 21.38
N LEU A 642 -11.04 -3.69 22.42
CA LEU A 642 -11.75 -2.59 23.07
C LEU A 642 -12.73 -1.85 22.14
N THR A 643 -13.21 -2.50 21.08
CA THR A 643 -14.28 -1.95 20.22
C THR A 643 -15.64 -2.58 20.49
N GLY A 644 -15.75 -3.58 21.37
CA GLY A 644 -16.99 -4.34 21.60
C GLY A 644 -17.28 -5.39 20.52
N ILE A 645 -16.33 -5.67 19.63
CA ILE A 645 -16.45 -6.61 18.51
C ILE A 645 -15.50 -7.78 18.74
N ALA A 646 -16.03 -9.01 18.71
CA ALA A 646 -15.21 -10.23 18.71
C ALA A 646 -14.46 -10.40 17.38
N PRO A 647 -13.32 -11.10 17.33
CA PRO A 647 -12.56 -11.27 16.11
C PRO A 647 -13.40 -12.03 15.09
N ILE A 648 -13.44 -11.53 13.85
CA ILE A 648 -14.19 -12.13 12.75
C ILE A 648 -13.32 -13.08 11.90
N THR A 649 -12.11 -13.37 12.38
CA THR A 649 -11.11 -14.27 11.77
C THR A 649 -10.40 -15.08 12.86
N LEU A 650 -9.83 -16.21 12.48
CA LEU A 650 -8.94 -16.98 13.36
C LEU A 650 -7.59 -16.25 13.53
N ALA A 651 -6.87 -16.59 14.61
CA ALA A 651 -5.58 -16.00 14.95
C ALA A 651 -4.50 -16.13 13.87
N ASN A 652 -4.64 -17.15 13.03
CA ASN A 652 -3.73 -17.55 11.97
C ASN A 652 -4.32 -17.38 10.57
N ASP A 653 -5.40 -16.62 10.44
CA ASP A 653 -5.94 -16.25 9.13
C ASP A 653 -4.86 -15.53 8.30
N PRO A 654 -4.63 -15.94 7.04
CA PRO A 654 -3.58 -15.37 6.20
C PRO A 654 -4.00 -14.08 5.47
N PHE A 655 -5.25 -13.62 5.64
CA PHE A 655 -5.81 -12.45 4.96
C PHE A 655 -6.06 -11.32 5.97
N TRP A 656 -5.15 -10.34 6.04
CA TRP A 656 -5.27 -9.27 7.03
C TRP A 656 -5.88 -8.02 6.42
N ASN A 657 -7.04 -7.60 6.93
CA ASN A 657 -7.65 -6.31 6.60
C ASN A 657 -7.42 -5.34 7.76
N VAL A 658 -6.42 -4.49 7.60
CA VAL A 658 -5.79 -3.75 8.68
C VAL A 658 -6.20 -2.29 8.63
N ARG A 659 -6.70 -1.79 9.76
CA ARG A 659 -6.91 -0.37 10.04
C ARG A 659 -5.62 0.23 10.58
N ALA A 660 -4.98 1.12 9.85
CA ALA A 660 -3.71 1.72 10.23
C ALA A 660 -3.93 3.15 10.74
N PHE A 661 -3.53 3.43 11.98
CA PHE A 661 -3.70 4.74 12.61
C PHE A 661 -2.60 5.73 12.20
N ASP A 662 -2.77 7.02 12.52
CA ASP A 662 -1.94 8.08 11.93
C ASP A 662 -0.47 8.05 12.31
N ASN A 663 -0.11 7.35 13.39
CA ASN A 663 1.29 7.11 13.73
C ASN A 663 1.92 5.96 12.92
N ALA A 664 1.18 5.29 12.03
CA ALA A 664 1.67 4.28 11.10
C ALA A 664 1.32 4.59 9.63
N LEU A 665 0.14 5.15 9.37
CA LEU A 665 -0.34 5.49 8.02
C LEU A 665 -1.32 6.67 8.10
N SER A 666 -0.79 7.89 8.18
CA SER A 666 -1.57 9.12 8.43
C SER A 666 -2.48 9.57 7.31
N ARG A 667 -2.08 9.38 6.05
CA ARG A 667 -2.69 10.00 4.86
C ARG A 667 -2.85 8.99 3.74
N HIS A 668 -3.53 9.38 2.67
CA HIS A 668 -3.55 8.61 1.43
C HIS A 668 -2.13 8.22 0.98
N ASP A 669 -1.18 9.16 1.12
CA ASP A 669 0.26 8.99 0.82
C ASP A 669 1.13 8.77 2.08
N GLY A 670 0.51 8.41 3.21
CA GLY A 670 1.11 8.29 4.53
C GLY A 670 2.12 7.16 4.71
N TYR A 671 2.45 6.42 3.66
CA TYR A 671 3.21 5.17 3.70
C TYR A 671 4.73 5.36 3.69
N ARG A 672 5.22 6.60 3.73
CA ARG A 672 6.66 6.95 3.67
C ARG A 672 7.39 6.93 5.02
N LEU A 673 6.68 6.57 6.08
CA LEU A 673 7.22 6.49 7.43
C LEU A 673 8.22 5.32 7.53
N SER A 674 9.41 5.58 8.10
CA SER A 674 10.48 4.57 8.13
C SER A 674 10.10 3.34 8.96
N SER A 675 9.29 3.48 10.03
CA SER A 675 8.78 2.34 10.81
C SER A 675 7.78 1.52 9.99
N PHE A 676 6.91 2.17 9.22
CA PHE A 676 5.98 1.49 8.32
C PHE A 676 6.74 0.69 7.27
N ILE A 677 7.72 1.31 6.60
CA ILE A 677 8.55 0.64 5.60
C ILE A 677 9.30 -0.54 6.26
N CYS A 678 9.90 -0.35 7.43
CA CYS A 678 10.56 -1.44 8.16
C CYS A 678 9.59 -2.58 8.49
N ALA A 679 8.43 -2.29 9.08
CA ALA A 679 7.44 -3.28 9.46
C ALA A 679 6.95 -4.11 8.26
N MET A 680 6.72 -3.49 7.11
CA MET A 680 6.32 -4.21 5.89
C MET A 680 7.43 -5.11 5.36
N ASN A 681 8.68 -4.64 5.41
CA ASN A 681 9.82 -5.45 4.99
C ASN A 681 10.08 -6.62 5.97
N GLN A 682 9.91 -6.44 7.28
CA GLN A 682 10.06 -7.49 8.29
C GLN A 682 9.13 -8.68 8.04
N LEU A 683 7.92 -8.47 7.51
CA LEU A 683 6.98 -9.56 7.20
C LEU A 683 7.52 -10.55 6.15
N VAL A 684 8.49 -10.13 5.33
CA VAL A 684 9.06 -10.93 4.23
C VAL A 684 10.54 -11.27 4.46
N LEU A 685 11.32 -10.32 4.98
CA LEU A 685 12.75 -10.50 5.26
C LEU A 685 13.01 -11.37 6.49
N ASP A 686 12.16 -11.28 7.51
CA ASP A 686 12.36 -11.98 8.78
C ASP A 686 11.49 -13.25 8.84
N ASP A 687 11.90 -14.22 9.65
CA ASP A 687 11.13 -15.44 9.88
C ASP A 687 10.14 -15.19 11.02
N ILE A 688 9.08 -14.43 10.74
CA ILE A 688 8.10 -13.97 11.75
C ILE A 688 7.32 -15.13 12.42
N THR A 689 7.30 -16.30 11.79
CA THR A 689 6.82 -17.59 12.34
C THR A 689 7.94 -18.62 12.33
N GLU A 690 7.64 -19.88 12.66
CA GLU A 690 8.65 -20.96 12.65
C GLU A 690 9.02 -21.45 11.23
N SER A 691 8.29 -20.97 10.20
CA SER A 691 8.50 -21.36 8.80
C SER A 691 9.04 -20.20 7.95
N ALA A 692 10.03 -20.51 7.12
CA ALA A 692 10.57 -19.57 6.15
C ALA A 692 9.58 -19.38 4.97
N PRO A 693 9.44 -18.16 4.43
CA PRO A 693 8.48 -17.91 3.37
C PRO A 693 9.03 -18.45 2.05
N ARG A 694 8.22 -19.24 1.33
CA ARG A 694 8.58 -19.82 0.04
C ARG A 694 7.64 -19.30 -1.05
N MET A 695 8.21 -18.82 -2.15
CA MET A 695 7.48 -18.54 -3.38
C MET A 695 7.16 -19.85 -4.09
N ILE A 696 6.13 -19.85 -4.93
CA ILE A 696 5.72 -21.04 -5.69
C ILE A 696 5.81 -20.71 -7.16
N ASP A 697 6.40 -21.62 -7.92
CA ASP A 697 6.36 -21.51 -9.37
C ASP A 697 4.96 -21.91 -9.86
N THR A 698 4.09 -20.91 -10.04
CA THR A 698 2.72 -21.11 -10.52
C THR A 698 2.62 -21.36 -12.03
N MET A 699 3.72 -21.14 -12.77
CA MET A 699 3.78 -21.33 -14.23
C MET A 699 4.63 -22.52 -14.67
N GLY A 700 5.42 -23.10 -13.76
CA GLY A 700 6.17 -24.32 -14.00
C GLY A 700 5.26 -25.54 -14.20
N VAL A 701 5.81 -26.54 -14.89
CA VAL A 701 5.21 -27.89 -14.89
C VAL A 701 5.18 -28.36 -13.43
N PRO A 702 4.06 -28.90 -12.91
CA PRO A 702 4.01 -29.34 -11.52
C PRO A 702 5.18 -30.28 -11.27
N ASP A 703 6.03 -29.92 -10.29
CA ASP A 703 7.08 -30.80 -9.78
C ASP A 703 6.44 -32.18 -9.61
N GLN A 704 7.02 -33.20 -10.24
CA GLN A 704 6.84 -34.58 -9.78
C GLN A 704 7.33 -34.58 -8.34
N GLN A 705 6.44 -34.27 -7.40
CA GLN A 705 6.67 -34.53 -5.99
C GLN A 705 7.03 -36.02 -5.92
N ASP A 706 8.22 -36.30 -5.39
CA ASP A 706 8.66 -37.63 -5.03
C ASP A 706 7.54 -38.33 -4.25
N PHE A 707 6.82 -39.19 -4.96
CA PHE A 707 5.84 -40.12 -4.41
C PHE A 707 6.51 -41.35 -3.78
N ASP A 708 7.83 -41.29 -3.53
CA ASP A 708 8.59 -42.34 -2.86
C ASP A 708 8.66 -42.10 -1.35
N ALA A 709 7.48 -42.17 -0.73
CA ALA A 709 7.34 -42.74 0.59
C ALA A 709 5.91 -43.30 0.71
N ARG A 710 5.77 -44.61 0.50
CA ARG A 710 4.61 -45.40 0.93
C ARG A 710 5.12 -46.52 1.86
N PRO A 711 4.24 -47.13 2.67
CA PRO A 711 3.11 -46.60 3.43
C PRO A 711 3.48 -46.31 4.90
#